data_AF-A0A194PYD1-F1
#
_entry.id   AF-A0A194PYD1-F1
#
_cell.length_a   1.000
_cell.length_b   1.000
_cell.length_c   1.000
_cell.angle_alpha   90.00
_cell.angle_beta   90.00
_cell.angle_gamma   90.00
#
_symmetry.space_group_name_H-M   'P 1'
#
loop_
_entity.id
_entity.type
_entity.pdbx_description
1 polymer ?
#
loop_
_entity_poly.entity_id
_entity_poly.type
_entity_poly.pdbx_seq_one_letter_code
_entity_poly.pdbx_strand_id
1 'polypeptide(L)'
;MPSHRTRHRALNPTPFFPDPLFKEQWYLNGGAKDGLDMNVAPAWQKGYTGKGVVVSILDDGIQTNHPDLAQNYDANASTDINGNDDDPMPQDNGDNKHGTRCAGEVAGVAYNQYCGVGIAYNASIGGVRMLDGVVNDAVEARALGLNPDHIDIYSASWGPEDDGKTVDGPGPLARRAFIYGVTSGRRGKGSIFVWASGNGGRHTDSCNCDGYTNSIFTLSISSATQGGYKPWYLEECSSTLATTYSSGTPGHDKSVATVDMDGRLRPDHICTVEHTGTSASAPLAAGICALALEANPELTWRDMQYLVVLTSRPQPLEKETGWIINGVKRKVSHKFGYGLMDASEMVSLAEQWVSVPPQHICKSQEINEDKSIDSSYGYTLSVHMDVNGCSATVNEVRYLEHVQCKISLRFFPRGNLRILLTSPMGTTSTLLFERPRDVVSSNFDDWPFLSVHFWGERAEGRWTLHIVNAGNRHVNQPGVLKKWQLIFYGTSVEPVRLRGKKPSAIAPPFAFPTAADGYDSAGDSFYNTDAFANYQNFPSLFAAGSDPEKAIAQLDGHNVPSPHGENVLADSNDKRVMHECDPECDTQGCYGKGPTQCIACKHYRLDDACVSRCPPRSFANQGAVCWPCHESCETCVGPGQDSCLTCAPAHLLVADLAVCLQQCPDGYWEDSESSVCRPCAAHCSTCSDKADSCTSCEHHLVLHNGTCLASCPPSYFETEDYSCAKCHSSCDTCEGPAETQCVTCHPSSFSLEGRCVNACPSGYYADKKRKECMKCPVGCSTCISAFCMSCDANWELNKKGKCIQTGSDKCSSGEYFDGASCNRCNNACDSCYGDEDTNCLTCPAPNLLENYKCVAECSRGYFSESGRCTRCVHGCAACVSRLNCTACAGALRLQSGACRTSCADGYYADRGTCAKCYLSCRTCIGPRRDQCASCPSGWRLAAGECHPECPQGFYQSVGGCRRCHHYCRECDGSGPLHCLSCPPRFMLDGGLCMECLGSQYYEPSSGVCLSCDNTCRTCSGPGRFSCSGCSRPLRLDRLNNQCVPCCSERGVYANSSASDCCHCNMDTGECINSSVAGKRRIAEWGALQTEHAPAPSAAAVALTVCAAAAAVFLAVLFVLQVRSANRPKSTKRGVIYSPLACNDEGDVTVLSSHTSFPVEPPEQVGEHVREHVCEHEHEPLLEHST
;
A
#
# COMPACT_ATOMS: atom_id res chain seq x y z
N MET A 1 -56.02 5.29 4.87
CA MET A 1 -56.57 5.94 6.08
C MET A 1 -56.47 4.97 7.24
N PRO A 2 -56.45 5.42 8.50
CA PRO A 2 -56.25 6.79 8.99
C PRO A 2 -54.75 7.09 9.23
N SER A 3 -54.42 8.23 9.85
CA SER A 3 -53.04 8.71 10.03
C SER A 3 -52.58 8.70 11.49
N HIS A 4 -51.45 8.06 11.77
CA HIS A 4 -50.72 8.29 13.03
C HIS A 4 -49.82 9.52 12.89
N ARG A 5 -50.29 10.65 13.44
CA ARG A 5 -49.61 11.94 13.39
C ARG A 5 -48.72 12.09 14.62
N THR A 6 -47.51 11.55 14.57
CA THR A 6 -46.53 11.62 15.66
C THR A 6 -46.21 13.08 15.98
N ARG A 7 -46.66 13.57 17.14
CA ARG A 7 -46.30 14.92 17.60
C ARG A 7 -44.83 14.92 18.02
N HIS A 8 -43.98 15.59 17.24
CA HIS A 8 -42.64 15.94 17.70
C HIS A 8 -42.76 16.74 19.01
N ARG A 9 -42.25 16.17 20.09
CA ARG A 9 -41.93 16.94 21.30
C ARG A 9 -40.73 17.80 20.94
N ALA A 10 -40.76 19.10 21.25
CA ALA A 10 -39.77 20.05 20.75
C ALA A 10 -38.34 19.57 21.05
N LEU A 11 -37.53 19.47 20.00
CA LEU A 11 -36.10 19.19 20.11
C LEU A 11 -35.39 20.40 20.72
N ASN A 12 -34.26 20.14 21.39
CA ASN A 12 -33.27 21.18 21.64
C ASN A 12 -32.80 21.77 20.29
N PRO A 13 -32.34 23.03 20.25
CA PRO A 13 -31.80 23.61 19.02
C PRO A 13 -30.68 22.73 18.44
N THR A 14 -30.54 22.77 17.12
CA THR A 14 -29.37 22.23 16.42
C THR A 14 -28.09 22.79 17.05
N PRO A 15 -27.00 22.01 17.11
CA PRO A 15 -25.72 22.49 17.63
C PRO A 15 -25.30 23.75 16.86
N PHE A 16 -25.13 24.85 17.59
CA PHE A 16 -24.74 26.14 17.02
C PHE A 16 -23.21 26.20 16.95
N PHE A 17 -22.69 26.00 15.75
CA PHE A 17 -21.29 26.25 15.42
C PHE A 17 -21.12 27.73 15.05
N PRO A 18 -20.13 28.45 15.62
CA PRO A 18 -19.84 29.84 15.28
C PRO A 18 -19.10 29.97 13.93
N ASP A 19 -18.74 28.85 13.32
CA ASP A 19 -17.76 28.75 12.24
C ASP A 19 -18.34 29.23 10.89
N PRO A 20 -17.64 30.11 10.15
CA PRO A 20 -18.26 31.04 9.19
C PRO A 20 -18.91 30.40 7.96
N LEU A 21 -18.48 29.21 7.54
CA LEU A 21 -19.05 28.43 6.44
C LEU A 21 -20.00 27.30 6.91
N PHE A 22 -20.20 27.07 8.22
CA PHE A 22 -21.17 26.05 8.67
C PHE A 22 -22.59 26.32 8.13
N LYS A 23 -22.93 27.60 7.89
CA LYS A 23 -24.17 28.02 7.20
C LYS A 23 -24.23 27.60 5.72
N GLU A 24 -23.08 27.48 5.05
CA GLU A 24 -22.94 27.09 3.65
C GLU A 24 -22.83 25.57 3.47
N GLN A 25 -22.44 24.82 4.51
CA GLN A 25 -22.42 23.35 4.59
C GLN A 25 -23.84 22.76 4.64
N TRP A 26 -24.59 22.97 3.56
CA TRP A 26 -26.01 22.65 3.38
C TRP A 26 -26.36 21.17 3.58
N TYR A 27 -25.37 20.29 3.46
CA TYR A 27 -25.45 18.84 3.62
C TYR A 27 -25.32 18.37 5.09
N LEU A 28 -25.05 19.28 6.03
CA LEU A 28 -24.93 19.04 7.47
C LEU A 28 -26.00 19.74 8.33
N ASN A 29 -26.74 20.70 7.74
CA ASN A 29 -27.52 21.71 8.49
C ASN A 29 -29.00 21.85 8.03
N GLY A 30 -29.53 20.87 7.29
CA GLY A 30 -30.88 20.91 6.69
C GLY A 30 -31.01 21.77 5.43
N GLY A 31 -29.92 22.27 4.86
CA GLY A 31 -29.90 23.14 3.67
C GLY A 31 -30.11 22.43 2.31
N ALA A 32 -30.32 21.12 2.30
CA ALA A 32 -30.77 20.38 1.10
C ALA A 32 -32.17 20.83 0.66
N LYS A 33 -32.50 20.66 -0.64
CA LYS A 33 -33.66 21.33 -1.26
C LYS A 33 -35.04 20.94 -0.69
N ASP A 34 -35.14 19.77 -0.04
CA ASP A 34 -36.33 19.27 0.64
C ASP A 34 -36.19 19.21 2.17
N GLY A 35 -35.10 19.77 2.74
CA GLY A 35 -34.79 19.70 4.17
C GLY A 35 -34.28 18.34 4.66
N LEU A 36 -33.88 17.45 3.74
CA LEU A 36 -33.33 16.12 4.03
C LEU A 36 -31.81 16.15 3.82
N ASP A 37 -31.03 16.25 4.90
CA ASP A 37 -29.56 16.19 4.89
C ASP A 37 -29.06 14.77 5.25
N MET A 38 -27.76 14.59 5.55
CA MET A 38 -27.20 13.28 5.94
C MET A 38 -27.44 12.89 7.42
N ASN A 39 -28.35 13.58 8.13
CA ASN A 39 -28.68 13.36 9.55
C ASN A 39 -27.45 13.41 10.49
N VAL A 40 -26.49 14.31 10.24
CA VAL A 40 -25.26 14.39 11.07
C VAL A 40 -25.53 15.05 12.42
N ALA A 41 -26.34 16.11 12.47
CA ALA A 41 -26.62 16.85 13.70
C ALA A 41 -27.24 16.00 14.85
N PRO A 42 -28.15 15.04 14.61
CA PRO A 42 -28.59 14.11 15.66
C PRO A 42 -27.50 13.17 16.20
N ALA A 43 -26.50 12.79 15.38
CA ALA A 43 -25.35 12.00 15.85
C ALA A 43 -24.45 12.85 16.77
N TRP A 44 -24.17 14.10 16.39
CA TRP A 44 -23.51 15.08 17.27
C TRP A 44 -24.30 15.34 18.56
N GLN A 45 -25.63 15.39 18.51
CA GLN A 45 -26.49 15.52 19.71
C GLN A 45 -26.49 14.29 20.62
N LYS A 46 -26.13 13.10 20.12
CA LYS A 46 -25.81 11.91 20.94
C LYS A 46 -24.43 11.98 21.61
N GLY A 47 -23.56 12.87 21.15
CA GLY A 47 -22.18 13.04 21.64
C GLY A 47 -21.10 12.40 20.76
N TYR A 48 -21.46 11.76 19.65
CA TYR A 48 -20.50 11.19 18.70
C TYR A 48 -19.96 12.27 17.77
N THR A 49 -18.64 12.33 17.63
CA THR A 49 -17.89 13.43 16.99
C THR A 49 -16.64 12.94 16.23
N GLY A 50 -16.42 11.63 16.14
CA GLY A 50 -15.25 10.99 15.52
C GLY A 50 -14.13 10.65 16.52
N LYS A 51 -14.36 10.86 17.82
CA LYS A 51 -13.30 10.98 18.81
C LYS A 51 -12.54 9.67 19.01
N GLY A 52 -11.23 9.72 18.78
CA GLY A 52 -10.34 8.56 18.96
C GLY A 52 -10.39 7.55 17.80
N VAL A 53 -10.99 7.94 16.68
CA VAL A 53 -10.86 7.26 15.38
C VAL A 53 -9.82 8.00 14.55
N VAL A 54 -9.00 7.26 13.81
CA VAL A 54 -7.96 7.82 12.94
C VAL A 54 -8.33 7.66 11.47
N VAL A 55 -8.37 8.77 10.72
CA VAL A 55 -8.66 8.79 9.28
C VAL A 55 -7.44 9.29 8.51
N SER A 56 -7.16 8.73 7.33
CA SER A 56 -6.10 9.18 6.42
C SER A 56 -6.64 9.42 5.01
N ILE A 57 -6.25 10.56 4.42
CA ILE A 57 -6.58 10.94 3.03
C ILE A 57 -5.43 10.49 2.09
N LEU A 58 -5.68 9.59 1.14
CA LEU A 58 -4.66 9.10 0.20
C LEU A 58 -4.73 9.89 -1.11
N ASP A 59 -3.91 10.93 -1.30
CA ASP A 59 -4.18 11.98 -2.28
C ASP A 59 -2.93 12.84 -2.65
N ASP A 60 -3.11 14.12 -3.00
CA ASP A 60 -2.03 15.08 -3.33
C ASP A 60 -1.28 15.67 -2.11
N GLY A 61 -1.81 15.48 -0.90
CA GLY A 61 -1.21 15.90 0.37
C GLY A 61 -2.24 16.47 1.35
N ILE A 62 -1.77 16.92 2.52
CA ILE A 62 -2.59 17.60 3.53
C ILE A 62 -1.83 18.79 4.11
N GLN A 63 -2.44 19.98 4.09
CA GLN A 63 -1.83 21.17 4.68
C GLN A 63 -1.82 21.08 6.22
N THR A 64 -0.76 20.49 6.78
CA THR A 64 -0.60 20.16 8.20
C THR A 64 -0.70 21.38 9.12
N ASN A 65 -0.34 22.57 8.61
CA ASN A 65 -0.38 23.84 9.34
C ASN A 65 -1.69 24.65 9.15
N HIS A 66 -2.68 24.10 8.45
CA HIS A 66 -3.96 24.77 8.21
C HIS A 66 -4.71 24.99 9.54
N PRO A 67 -5.22 26.20 9.86
CA PRO A 67 -5.79 26.51 11.18
C PRO A 67 -7.02 25.66 11.54
N ASP A 68 -7.74 25.19 10.53
CA ASP A 68 -8.92 24.32 10.68
C ASP A 68 -8.60 22.81 10.65
N LEU A 69 -7.31 22.42 10.53
CA LEU A 69 -6.86 21.02 10.56
C LEU A 69 -5.81 20.75 11.66
N ALA A 70 -4.93 21.72 11.95
CA ALA A 70 -3.71 21.52 12.75
C ALA A 70 -3.92 21.03 14.20
N GLN A 71 -5.13 21.16 14.77
CA GLN A 71 -5.47 20.57 16.07
C GLN A 71 -5.75 19.06 15.97
N ASN A 72 -6.32 18.61 14.86
CA ASN A 72 -6.71 17.23 14.59
C ASN A 72 -5.65 16.46 13.79
N TYR A 73 -4.64 17.15 13.25
CA TYR A 73 -3.57 16.55 12.44
C TYR A 73 -2.79 15.47 13.21
N ASP A 74 -2.61 14.30 12.59
CA ASP A 74 -1.87 13.16 13.15
C ASP A 74 -0.78 12.68 12.20
N ALA A 75 0.47 12.97 12.56
CA ALA A 75 1.66 12.56 11.80
C ALA A 75 1.80 11.03 11.66
N ASN A 76 1.25 10.22 12.57
CA ASN A 76 1.27 8.75 12.43
C ASN A 76 0.25 8.23 11.41
N ALA A 77 -0.67 9.09 10.96
CA ALA A 77 -1.59 8.83 9.85
C ALA A 77 -1.10 9.46 8.53
N SER A 78 0.19 9.85 8.46
CA SER A 78 0.78 10.60 7.35
C SER A 78 2.15 10.08 6.90
N THR A 79 2.49 10.38 5.64
CA THR A 79 3.83 10.23 5.03
C THR A 79 3.80 10.93 3.66
N ASP A 80 4.97 11.28 3.13
CA ASP A 80 5.10 11.68 1.73
C ASP A 80 5.82 10.59 0.93
N ILE A 81 5.11 9.97 -0.01
CA ILE A 81 5.66 8.92 -0.87
C ILE A 81 6.33 9.53 -2.12
N ASN A 82 5.89 10.73 -2.56
CA ASN A 82 6.46 11.41 -3.72
C ASN A 82 7.79 12.12 -3.37
N GLY A 83 7.86 12.80 -2.22
CA GLY A 83 9.11 13.34 -1.64
C GLY A 83 9.98 12.27 -0.98
N ASN A 84 9.35 11.18 -0.50
CA ASN A 84 9.98 10.12 0.29
C ASN A 84 10.51 10.63 1.65
N ASP A 85 9.62 11.25 2.42
CA ASP A 85 9.80 11.60 3.82
C ASP A 85 8.47 11.49 4.59
N ASP A 86 8.33 12.19 5.72
CA ASP A 86 7.19 12.06 6.63
C ASP A 86 6.28 13.31 6.69
N ASP A 87 6.57 14.37 5.91
CA ASP A 87 5.78 15.62 5.88
C ASP A 87 4.88 15.69 4.62
N PRO A 88 3.56 15.42 4.73
CA PRO A 88 2.65 15.34 3.58
C PRO A 88 2.20 16.71 3.05
N MET A 89 2.93 17.78 3.37
CA MET A 89 2.62 19.15 2.96
C MET A 89 2.54 19.28 1.42
N PRO A 90 1.42 19.75 0.85
CA PRO A 90 1.31 19.96 -0.59
C PRO A 90 2.29 20.99 -1.13
N GLN A 91 2.71 20.84 -2.39
CA GLN A 91 3.47 21.90 -3.07
C GLN A 91 2.53 23.08 -3.41
N ASP A 92 2.93 24.31 -3.05
CA ASP A 92 2.23 25.56 -3.37
C ASP A 92 2.39 25.95 -4.86
N ASN A 93 1.89 25.08 -5.75
CA ASN A 93 1.87 25.25 -7.21
C ASN A 93 0.50 25.67 -7.76
N GLY A 94 -0.55 25.55 -6.95
CA GLY A 94 -1.95 25.86 -7.30
C GLY A 94 -2.80 24.64 -7.67
N ASP A 95 -2.19 23.48 -7.92
CA ASP A 95 -2.87 22.24 -8.27
C ASP A 95 -3.11 21.35 -7.05
N ASN A 96 -2.10 21.19 -6.19
CA ASN A 96 -2.13 20.29 -5.04
C ASN A 96 -2.93 20.87 -3.85
N LYS A 97 -4.25 20.75 -3.89
CA LYS A 97 -5.20 21.27 -2.87
C LYS A 97 -6.33 20.29 -2.53
N HIS A 98 -6.39 19.16 -3.22
CA HIS A 98 -7.50 18.23 -3.23
C HIS A 98 -7.56 17.43 -1.91
N GLY A 99 -6.47 16.79 -1.50
CA GLY A 99 -6.39 16.06 -0.23
C GLY A 99 -6.60 16.95 0.99
N THR A 100 -6.20 18.22 0.91
CA THR A 100 -6.47 19.24 1.94
C THR A 100 -7.97 19.53 2.05
N ARG A 101 -8.68 19.77 0.93
CA ARG A 101 -10.15 19.95 0.91
C ARG A 101 -10.88 18.74 1.50
N CYS A 102 -10.50 17.53 1.08
CA CYS A 102 -11.02 16.26 1.58
C CYS A 102 -10.83 16.11 3.11
N ALA A 103 -9.67 16.49 3.64
CA ALA A 103 -9.39 16.40 5.08
C ALA A 103 -10.33 17.27 5.93
N GLY A 104 -10.70 18.47 5.45
CA GLY A 104 -11.64 19.36 6.14
C GLY A 104 -13.07 18.82 6.21
N GLU A 105 -13.51 18.06 5.21
CA GLU A 105 -14.83 17.42 5.21
C GLU A 105 -14.95 16.33 6.27
N VAL A 106 -13.86 15.58 6.49
CA VAL A 106 -13.77 14.61 7.57
C VAL A 106 -13.68 15.32 8.91
N ALA A 107 -12.67 16.18 9.10
CA ALA A 107 -12.19 16.55 10.43
C ALA A 107 -11.86 18.05 10.62
N GLY A 108 -12.46 18.95 9.84
CA GLY A 108 -12.42 20.40 10.09
C GLY A 108 -12.85 20.72 11.53
N VAL A 109 -12.08 21.55 12.23
CA VAL A 109 -12.11 21.72 13.69
C VAL A 109 -13.26 22.64 14.12
N ALA A 110 -14.28 22.06 14.74
CA ALA A 110 -15.43 22.82 15.22
C ALA A 110 -15.09 23.88 16.29
N TYR A 111 -15.85 24.97 16.32
CA TYR A 111 -15.83 26.05 17.30
C TYR A 111 -14.56 26.93 17.31
N ASN A 112 -13.73 26.90 16.25
CA ASN A 112 -12.49 27.68 16.13
C ASN A 112 -12.66 29.04 15.41
N GLN A 113 -13.81 29.29 14.77
CA GLN A 113 -14.14 30.44 13.91
C GLN A 113 -13.39 30.52 12.57
N TYR A 114 -12.74 29.43 12.14
CA TYR A 114 -12.19 29.23 10.80
C TYR A 114 -13.16 28.41 9.93
N CYS A 115 -12.99 28.50 8.62
CA CYS A 115 -13.74 27.78 7.57
C CYS A 115 -15.10 27.19 7.99
N GLY A 116 -15.18 25.88 8.25
CA GLY A 116 -16.44 25.16 8.46
C GLY A 116 -16.35 24.16 9.61
N VAL A 117 -17.02 23.01 9.47
CA VAL A 117 -16.97 21.91 10.44
C VAL A 117 -16.90 20.58 9.68
N GLY A 118 -15.99 19.69 10.08
CA GLY A 118 -15.93 18.31 9.57
C GLY A 118 -17.02 17.43 10.18
N ILE A 119 -17.46 16.39 9.47
CA ILE A 119 -18.46 15.44 10.00
C ILE A 119 -17.99 14.78 11.31
N ALA A 120 -16.69 14.49 11.38
CA ALA A 120 -15.98 13.87 12.48
C ALA A 120 -14.94 14.86 13.06
N TYR A 121 -15.38 16.06 13.45
CA TYR A 121 -14.53 17.18 13.91
C TYR A 121 -13.65 16.94 15.17
N ASN A 122 -13.71 15.76 15.81
CA ASN A 122 -12.80 15.32 16.87
C ASN A 122 -12.00 14.05 16.50
N ALA A 123 -12.07 13.58 15.25
CA ALA A 123 -11.21 12.50 14.75
C ALA A 123 -9.78 13.00 14.51
N SER A 124 -8.81 12.09 14.61
CA SER A 124 -7.46 12.33 14.09
C SER A 124 -7.49 12.27 12.57
N ILE A 125 -6.85 13.24 11.91
CA ILE A 125 -6.77 13.31 10.44
C ILE A 125 -5.31 13.34 9.97
N GLY A 126 -4.97 12.37 9.14
CA GLY A 126 -3.74 12.34 8.38
C GLY A 126 -4.00 12.45 6.89
N GLY A 127 -2.91 12.45 6.14
CA GLY A 127 -2.90 12.47 4.70
C GLY A 127 -1.58 11.96 4.15
N VAL A 128 -1.65 11.27 3.02
CA VAL A 128 -0.52 10.65 2.33
C VAL A 128 -0.36 11.31 0.98
N ARG A 129 0.73 12.06 0.80
CA ARG A 129 1.10 12.65 -0.49
C ARG A 129 1.62 11.53 -1.40
N MET A 130 0.80 11.13 -2.36
CA MET A 130 1.10 10.04 -3.31
C MET A 130 0.71 10.33 -4.76
N LEU A 131 -0.23 11.25 -5.02
CA LEU A 131 -0.64 11.66 -6.38
C LEU A 131 0.27 12.73 -7.02
N ASP A 132 1.06 13.46 -6.24
CA ASP A 132 1.91 14.57 -6.70
C ASP A 132 3.27 14.06 -7.20
N GLY A 133 3.20 13.12 -8.16
CA GLY A 133 4.34 12.37 -8.71
C GLY A 133 3.92 11.17 -9.57
N VAL A 134 4.87 10.26 -9.84
CA VAL A 134 4.60 9.05 -10.63
C VAL A 134 3.96 7.98 -9.74
N VAL A 135 2.65 7.79 -9.89
CA VAL A 135 1.88 6.70 -9.26
C VAL A 135 2.22 5.36 -9.94
N ASN A 136 2.33 4.28 -9.15
CA ASN A 136 2.48 2.90 -9.59
C ASN A 136 2.12 1.93 -8.45
N ASP A 137 2.01 0.63 -8.77
CA ASP A 137 1.62 -0.45 -7.84
C ASP A 137 2.38 -0.44 -6.50
N ALA A 138 3.67 -0.06 -6.47
CA ALA A 138 4.44 0.03 -5.23
C ALA A 138 4.14 1.30 -4.40
N VAL A 139 3.83 2.42 -5.06
CA VAL A 139 3.35 3.67 -4.42
C VAL A 139 1.96 3.47 -3.84
N GLU A 140 1.05 2.89 -4.63
CA GLU A 140 -0.32 2.56 -4.24
C GLU A 140 -0.33 1.57 -3.05
N ALA A 141 0.48 0.50 -3.12
CA ALA A 141 0.62 -0.46 -2.02
C ALA A 141 1.20 0.15 -0.73
N ARG A 142 2.15 1.09 -0.84
CA ARG A 142 2.73 1.80 0.31
C ARG A 142 1.71 2.76 0.95
N ALA A 143 0.87 3.43 0.14
CA ALA A 143 -0.22 4.28 0.63
C ALA A 143 -1.31 3.46 1.35
N LEU A 144 -1.80 2.40 0.71
CA LEU A 144 -2.80 1.48 1.27
C LEU A 144 -2.30 0.70 2.50
N GLY A 145 -1.00 0.46 2.58
CA GLY A 145 -0.33 -0.28 3.66
C GLY A 145 0.25 0.59 4.78
N LEU A 146 0.03 1.91 4.80
CA LEU A 146 0.56 2.79 5.84
C LEU A 146 -0.09 2.49 7.20
N ASN A 147 0.72 2.20 8.22
CA ASN A 147 0.35 2.13 9.64
C ASN A 147 -1.05 1.54 9.97
N PRO A 148 -1.41 0.33 9.48
CA PRO A 148 -2.78 -0.17 9.52
C PRO A 148 -3.28 -0.60 10.90
N ASP A 149 -2.42 -0.66 11.93
CA ASP A 149 -2.86 -0.82 13.33
C ASP A 149 -3.17 0.52 14.03
N HIS A 150 -2.82 1.65 13.40
CA HIS A 150 -3.08 3.01 13.88
C HIS A 150 -4.23 3.66 13.13
N ILE A 151 -4.22 3.61 11.80
CA ILE A 151 -5.26 4.19 10.93
C ILE A 151 -6.49 3.28 10.89
N ASP A 152 -7.68 3.81 11.20
CA ASP A 152 -8.94 3.09 11.09
C ASP A 152 -9.53 3.15 9.67
N ILE A 153 -9.53 4.35 9.06
CA ILE A 153 -10.22 4.64 7.81
C ILE A 153 -9.26 5.30 6.82
N TYR A 154 -9.27 4.80 5.58
CA TYR A 154 -8.54 5.38 4.46
C TYR A 154 -9.58 5.93 3.48
N SER A 155 -9.50 7.22 3.14
CA SER A 155 -10.33 7.84 2.10
C SER A 155 -9.48 8.07 0.86
N ALA A 156 -9.95 7.59 -0.29
CA ALA A 156 -9.27 7.75 -1.57
C ALA A 156 -10.27 8.12 -2.68
N SER A 157 -9.79 8.90 -3.64
CA SER A 157 -10.61 9.48 -4.72
C SER A 157 -9.91 9.42 -6.08
N TRP A 158 -9.04 8.43 -6.27
CA TRP A 158 -8.24 8.18 -7.47
C TRP A 158 -8.48 6.77 -8.03
N GLY A 159 -8.08 6.54 -9.27
CA GLY A 159 -8.27 5.29 -10.00
C GLY A 159 -7.70 5.41 -11.43
N PRO A 160 -8.19 4.60 -12.39
CA PRO A 160 -7.89 4.74 -13.81
C PRO A 160 -8.39 6.07 -14.41
N GLU A 161 -8.10 6.34 -15.68
CA GLU A 161 -8.59 7.54 -16.39
C GLU A 161 -10.13 7.44 -16.63
N ASP A 162 -10.90 8.39 -16.07
CA ASP A 162 -12.39 8.51 -16.10
C ASP A 162 -12.96 8.83 -17.51
N ASP A 163 -12.58 8.06 -18.52
CA ASP A 163 -12.55 8.50 -19.93
C ASP A 163 -13.58 7.84 -20.87
N GLY A 164 -14.30 6.82 -20.40
CA GLY A 164 -15.27 6.02 -21.16
C GLY A 164 -14.67 4.90 -22.03
N LYS A 165 -13.35 4.64 -21.95
CA LYS A 165 -12.59 3.64 -22.75
C LYS A 165 -11.72 2.70 -21.90
N THR A 166 -11.20 3.15 -20.75
CA THR A 166 -10.19 2.43 -19.95
C THR A 166 -10.80 1.28 -19.14
N VAL A 167 -10.01 0.24 -18.85
CA VAL A 167 -10.37 -0.86 -17.93
C VAL A 167 -9.08 -1.28 -17.24
N ASP A 168 -8.92 -0.92 -15.97
CA ASP A 168 -7.69 -1.16 -15.21
C ASP A 168 -7.98 -1.16 -13.69
N GLY A 169 -7.01 -1.54 -12.86
CA GLY A 169 -7.22 -1.67 -11.42
C GLY A 169 -5.97 -1.99 -10.61
N PRO A 170 -6.11 -2.33 -9.31
CA PRO A 170 -4.97 -2.56 -8.42
C PRO A 170 -4.06 -3.69 -8.89
N GLY A 171 -2.78 -3.35 -9.04
CA GLY A 171 -1.72 -4.29 -9.33
C GLY A 171 -1.47 -5.30 -8.20
N PRO A 172 -0.53 -6.24 -8.39
CA PRO A 172 -0.27 -7.30 -7.42
C PRO A 172 0.08 -6.81 -6.01
N LEU A 173 0.81 -5.71 -5.88
CA LEU A 173 1.19 -5.14 -4.59
C LEU A 173 0.03 -4.40 -3.93
N ALA A 174 -0.70 -3.55 -4.67
CA ALA A 174 -1.85 -2.79 -4.18
C ALA A 174 -2.99 -3.72 -3.76
N ARG A 175 -3.25 -4.77 -4.56
CA ARG A 175 -4.20 -5.83 -4.22
C ARG A 175 -3.80 -6.59 -2.96
N ARG A 176 -2.51 -6.86 -2.76
CA ARG A 176 -2.00 -7.46 -1.50
C ARG A 176 -2.12 -6.49 -0.31
N ALA A 177 -1.92 -5.19 -0.52
CA ALA A 177 -2.10 -4.17 0.52
C ALA A 177 -3.56 -4.08 0.98
N PHE A 178 -4.53 -4.10 0.04
CA PHE A 178 -5.95 -4.22 0.40
C PHE A 178 -6.25 -5.46 1.24
N ILE A 179 -5.78 -6.65 0.81
CA ILE A 179 -5.99 -7.91 1.54
C ILE A 179 -5.38 -7.83 2.94
N TYR A 180 -4.14 -7.35 3.07
CA TYR A 180 -3.48 -7.19 4.37
C TYR A 180 -4.21 -6.18 5.27
N GLY A 181 -4.66 -5.06 4.71
CA GLY A 181 -5.47 -4.07 5.40
C GLY A 181 -6.75 -4.67 5.98
N VAL A 182 -7.56 -5.38 5.17
CA VAL A 182 -8.85 -5.93 5.64
C VAL A 182 -8.73 -7.18 6.52
N THR A 183 -7.59 -7.89 6.54
CA THR A 183 -7.39 -9.08 7.39
C THR A 183 -6.63 -8.78 8.68
N SER A 184 -5.64 -7.89 8.63
CA SER A 184 -4.68 -7.66 9.72
C SER A 184 -4.84 -6.27 10.34
N GLY A 185 -5.26 -5.27 9.55
CA GLY A 185 -5.47 -3.91 10.01
C GLY A 185 -6.44 -3.79 11.19
N ARG A 186 -6.28 -2.71 11.96
CA ARG A 186 -7.06 -2.39 13.17
C ARG A 186 -7.08 -3.54 14.17
N ARG A 187 -5.93 -4.22 14.35
CA ARG A 187 -5.75 -5.41 15.20
C ARG A 187 -6.68 -6.56 14.80
N GLY A 188 -6.73 -6.87 13.51
CA GLY A 188 -7.52 -7.97 12.94
C GLY A 188 -9.01 -7.68 12.70
N LYS A 189 -9.45 -6.42 12.81
CA LYS A 189 -10.83 -6.00 12.47
C LYS A 189 -10.97 -5.60 10.99
N GLY A 190 -9.85 -5.33 10.34
CA GLY A 190 -9.74 -4.87 8.96
C GLY A 190 -9.92 -3.37 8.81
N SER A 191 -8.94 -2.74 8.15
CA SER A 191 -8.99 -1.34 7.69
C SER A 191 -10.22 -1.07 6.84
N ILE A 192 -10.80 0.13 6.96
CA ILE A 192 -11.96 0.55 6.16
C ILE A 192 -11.48 1.47 5.05
N PHE A 193 -11.51 0.98 3.81
CA PHE A 193 -11.18 1.76 2.62
C PHE A 193 -12.48 2.36 2.04
N VAL A 194 -12.60 3.68 2.02
CA VAL A 194 -13.73 4.41 1.41
C VAL A 194 -13.26 5.02 0.10
N TRP A 195 -14.04 4.83 -0.97
CA TRP A 195 -13.60 5.14 -2.33
C TRP A 195 -14.65 5.94 -3.12
N ALA A 196 -14.23 6.96 -3.86
CA ALA A 196 -15.10 7.72 -4.77
C ALA A 196 -15.40 6.92 -6.05
N SER A 197 -16.66 6.88 -6.50
CA SER A 197 -17.11 6.05 -7.63
C SER A 197 -16.76 6.58 -9.05
N GLY A 198 -15.65 7.31 -9.22
CA GLY A 198 -15.26 7.93 -10.50
C GLY A 198 -16.10 9.16 -10.92
N ASN A 199 -15.62 9.91 -11.90
CA ASN A 199 -16.22 11.14 -12.45
C ASN A 199 -16.51 11.06 -13.96
N GLY A 200 -16.39 9.87 -14.57
CA GLY A 200 -16.54 9.59 -16.00
C GLY A 200 -17.97 9.66 -16.55
N GLY A 201 -18.96 10.13 -15.79
CA GLY A 201 -20.36 10.21 -16.20
C GLY A 201 -20.59 11.01 -17.50
N ARG A 202 -19.83 12.09 -17.72
CA ARG A 202 -19.84 12.88 -18.98
C ARG A 202 -19.25 12.10 -20.17
N HIS A 203 -18.41 11.12 -19.87
CA HIS A 203 -17.73 10.26 -20.83
C HIS A 203 -18.51 8.95 -21.09
N THR A 204 -19.65 8.77 -20.42
CA THR A 204 -20.45 7.53 -20.40
C THR A 204 -19.63 6.33 -19.96
N ASP A 205 -18.90 6.50 -18.86
CA ASP A 205 -18.19 5.42 -18.17
C ASP A 205 -19.06 4.70 -17.12
N SER A 206 -18.53 3.61 -16.58
CA SER A 206 -19.20 2.64 -15.71
C SER A 206 -18.15 2.01 -14.77
N CYS A 207 -18.06 2.55 -13.55
CA CYS A 207 -17.11 2.21 -12.48
C CYS A 207 -16.86 0.71 -12.15
N ASN A 208 -17.65 -0.24 -12.66
CA ASN A 208 -17.25 -1.66 -12.67
C ASN A 208 -16.04 -1.96 -13.62
N CYS A 209 -15.62 -0.99 -14.42
CA CYS A 209 -14.38 -1.02 -15.23
C CYS A 209 -13.16 -0.48 -14.48
N ASP A 210 -13.35 0.16 -13.33
CA ASP A 210 -12.31 0.52 -12.37
C ASP A 210 -12.18 -0.58 -11.32
N GLY A 211 -11.03 -1.26 -11.27
CA GLY A 211 -10.76 -2.33 -10.32
C GLY A 211 -10.63 -1.89 -8.87
N TYR A 212 -10.49 -0.60 -8.58
CA TYR A 212 -10.49 -0.05 -7.22
C TYR A 212 -11.90 -0.03 -6.65
N THR A 213 -12.84 0.70 -7.25
CA THR A 213 -14.25 0.75 -6.79
C THR A 213 -15.01 -0.55 -7.05
N ASN A 214 -14.59 -1.38 -8.01
CA ASN A 214 -15.09 -2.74 -8.24
C ASN A 214 -14.50 -3.79 -7.25
N SER A 215 -13.71 -3.38 -6.26
CA SER A 215 -13.19 -4.24 -5.19
C SER A 215 -14.22 -4.49 -4.10
N ILE A 216 -14.25 -5.70 -3.52
CA ILE A 216 -15.09 -6.00 -2.34
C ILE A 216 -14.56 -5.31 -1.07
N PHE A 217 -13.26 -4.99 -1.05
CA PHE A 217 -12.56 -4.42 0.11
C PHE A 217 -12.80 -2.91 0.28
N THR A 218 -13.26 -2.25 -0.79
CA THR A 218 -13.60 -0.82 -0.81
C THR A 218 -15.09 -0.60 -0.59
N LEU A 219 -15.41 0.42 0.19
CA LEU A 219 -16.75 0.97 0.34
C LEU A 219 -16.93 2.07 -0.72
N SER A 220 -17.40 1.66 -1.91
CA SER A 220 -17.61 2.57 -3.06
C SER A 220 -18.80 3.51 -2.81
N ILE A 221 -18.56 4.82 -2.95
CA ILE A 221 -19.48 5.91 -2.65
C ILE A 221 -19.65 6.83 -3.87
N SER A 222 -20.90 7.12 -4.21
CA SER A 222 -21.25 8.07 -5.28
C SER A 222 -21.94 9.33 -4.76
N SER A 223 -22.29 10.25 -5.66
CA SER A 223 -22.78 11.60 -5.32
C SER A 223 -24.25 11.85 -5.64
N ALA A 224 -24.91 12.66 -4.81
CA ALA A 224 -26.17 13.33 -5.13
C ALA A 224 -26.01 14.85 -5.16
N THR A 225 -26.78 15.54 -6.01
CA THR A 225 -26.86 17.01 -5.97
C THR A 225 -27.73 17.51 -4.81
N GLN A 226 -27.67 18.81 -4.50
CA GLN A 226 -28.54 19.47 -3.52
C GLN A 226 -30.05 19.26 -3.78
N GLY A 227 -30.45 19.05 -5.03
CA GLY A 227 -31.82 18.71 -5.43
C GLY A 227 -32.22 17.24 -5.30
N GLY A 228 -31.30 16.33 -4.97
CA GLY A 228 -31.55 14.88 -4.89
C GLY A 228 -31.52 14.16 -6.25
N TYR A 229 -30.74 14.65 -7.21
CA TYR A 229 -30.61 14.11 -8.57
C TYR A 229 -29.21 13.54 -8.85
N LYS A 230 -29.07 12.81 -9.96
CA LYS A 230 -27.76 12.40 -10.49
C LYS A 230 -26.94 13.63 -10.93
N PRO A 231 -25.71 13.86 -10.42
CA PRO A 231 -24.79 14.84 -10.99
C PRO A 231 -24.23 14.40 -12.35
N TRP A 232 -23.82 15.36 -13.17
CA TRP A 232 -23.38 15.14 -14.55
C TRP A 232 -22.10 14.30 -14.70
N TYR A 233 -21.28 14.24 -13.65
CA TYR A 233 -20.04 13.45 -13.59
C TYR A 233 -20.25 12.03 -13.04
N LEU A 234 -21.42 11.68 -12.51
CA LEU A 234 -21.63 10.39 -11.86
C LEU A 234 -21.61 9.21 -12.84
N GLU A 235 -20.82 8.19 -12.52
CA GLU A 235 -20.81 6.90 -13.19
C GLU A 235 -21.84 5.93 -12.61
N GLU A 236 -22.34 5.02 -13.45
CA GLU A 236 -23.33 4.03 -13.03
C GLU A 236 -22.73 2.62 -13.07
N CYS A 237 -22.72 1.95 -11.93
CA CYS A 237 -22.16 0.61 -11.79
C CYS A 237 -22.82 -0.15 -10.63
N SER A 238 -22.55 -1.45 -10.49
CA SER A 238 -23.20 -2.30 -9.47
C SER A 238 -22.34 -2.55 -8.22
N SER A 239 -21.11 -2.04 -8.18
CA SER A 239 -20.25 -2.03 -6.99
C SER A 239 -20.60 -0.92 -5.99
N THR A 240 -21.12 0.22 -6.47
CA THR A 240 -21.54 1.38 -5.65
C THR A 240 -22.49 0.95 -4.52
N LEU A 241 -22.08 1.24 -3.28
CA LEU A 241 -22.73 0.71 -2.08
C LEU A 241 -23.71 1.74 -1.48
N ALA A 242 -23.35 3.03 -1.50
CA ALA A 242 -24.21 4.13 -1.07
C ALA A 242 -23.81 5.49 -1.69
N THR A 243 -24.47 6.55 -1.23
CA THR A 243 -24.28 7.91 -1.69
C THR A 243 -24.18 8.91 -0.54
N THR A 244 -23.40 9.96 -0.74
CA THR A 244 -23.42 11.19 0.05
C THR A 244 -23.67 12.38 -0.86
N TYR A 245 -23.81 13.59 -0.32
CA TYR A 245 -23.96 14.79 -1.13
C TYR A 245 -22.62 15.22 -1.76
N SER A 246 -22.71 15.95 -2.87
CA SER A 246 -21.62 16.72 -3.48
C SER A 246 -22.23 17.83 -4.36
N SER A 247 -21.42 18.46 -5.21
CA SER A 247 -21.86 19.48 -6.17
C SER A 247 -22.84 18.94 -7.22
N GLY A 248 -23.62 19.85 -7.82
CA GLY A 248 -24.57 19.52 -8.88
C GLY A 248 -24.39 20.34 -10.15
N THR A 249 -25.49 20.90 -10.65
CA THR A 249 -25.47 21.76 -11.83
C THR A 249 -24.94 23.15 -11.44
N PRO A 250 -23.84 23.65 -12.05
CA PRO A 250 -23.28 24.96 -11.73
C PRO A 250 -24.33 26.08 -11.84
N GLY A 251 -24.41 26.93 -10.82
CA GLY A 251 -25.40 28.02 -10.73
C GLY A 251 -26.82 27.60 -10.36
N HIS A 252 -27.09 26.30 -10.17
CA HIS A 252 -28.41 25.77 -9.79
C HIS A 252 -28.41 24.95 -8.50
N ASP A 253 -27.35 24.16 -8.25
CA ASP A 253 -27.09 23.48 -6.98
C ASP A 253 -25.87 24.12 -6.30
N LYS A 254 -25.80 24.11 -4.97
CA LYS A 254 -24.57 24.43 -4.24
C LYS A 254 -23.52 23.31 -4.37
N SER A 255 -22.26 23.69 -4.24
CA SER A 255 -21.09 22.81 -4.12
C SER A 255 -20.77 22.52 -2.64
N VAL A 256 -19.69 21.78 -2.39
CA VAL A 256 -19.18 21.44 -1.05
C VAL A 256 -18.37 22.59 -0.46
N ALA A 257 -18.51 22.80 0.86
CA ALA A 257 -17.86 23.88 1.60
C ALA A 257 -16.91 23.32 2.68
N THR A 258 -15.62 23.58 2.51
CA THR A 258 -14.53 22.98 3.29
C THR A 258 -13.31 23.91 3.32
N VAL A 259 -12.22 23.47 3.93
CA VAL A 259 -10.89 24.12 3.89
C VAL A 259 -10.32 24.15 2.47
N ASP A 260 -9.33 24.98 2.20
CA ASP A 260 -8.59 24.99 0.93
C ASP A 260 -7.10 25.24 1.17
N MET A 261 -6.26 24.84 0.21
CA MET A 261 -4.80 24.98 0.36
C MET A 261 -4.34 26.40 -0.02
N ASP A 262 -3.65 27.05 0.90
CA ASP A 262 -2.89 28.28 0.64
C ASP A 262 -1.59 28.28 1.45
N GLY A 263 -0.45 28.19 0.77
CA GLY A 263 0.88 28.18 1.40
C GLY A 263 1.22 29.45 2.20
N ARG A 264 0.39 30.51 2.09
CA ARG A 264 0.54 31.79 2.81
C ARG A 264 -0.49 32.00 3.91
N LEU A 265 -1.39 31.03 4.15
CA LEU A 265 -2.48 31.07 5.14
C LEU A 265 -3.31 32.37 5.11
N ARG A 266 -3.60 32.89 3.92
CA ARG A 266 -4.42 34.09 3.69
C ARG A 266 -5.88 33.82 4.09
N PRO A 267 -6.46 34.57 5.06
CA PRO A 267 -7.81 34.30 5.58
C PRO A 267 -8.91 34.17 4.52
N ASP A 268 -8.78 34.89 3.40
CA ASP A 268 -9.77 34.91 2.32
C ASP A 268 -9.61 33.77 1.30
N HIS A 269 -8.55 32.94 1.42
CA HIS A 269 -8.19 31.87 0.47
C HIS A 269 -8.08 30.48 1.10
N ILE A 270 -7.91 30.38 2.43
CA ILE A 270 -7.82 29.11 3.17
C ILE A 270 -9.14 28.32 3.25
N CYS A 271 -10.23 28.79 2.64
CA CYS A 271 -11.52 28.11 2.66
C CYS A 271 -12.19 28.17 1.28
N THR A 272 -12.91 27.12 0.91
CA THR A 272 -13.64 27.03 -0.36
C THR A 272 -15.12 26.71 -0.15
N VAL A 273 -15.95 27.14 -1.11
CA VAL A 273 -17.35 26.71 -1.29
C VAL A 273 -17.56 26.02 -2.64
N GLU A 274 -16.47 25.66 -3.31
CA GLU A 274 -16.42 25.18 -4.69
C GLU A 274 -15.67 23.83 -4.81
N HIS A 275 -15.80 22.94 -3.82
CA HIS A 275 -15.35 21.55 -3.97
C HIS A 275 -16.48 20.69 -4.61
N THR A 276 -16.08 19.71 -5.43
CA THR A 276 -16.92 19.10 -6.47
C THR A 276 -16.47 17.69 -6.82
N GLY A 277 -17.38 16.87 -7.37
CA GLY A 277 -17.07 15.52 -7.87
C GLY A 277 -17.42 14.43 -6.87
N THR A 278 -17.32 13.17 -7.27
CA THR A 278 -17.44 12.02 -6.34
C THR A 278 -16.33 12.03 -5.31
N SER A 279 -15.22 12.70 -5.62
CA SER A 279 -14.07 12.89 -4.76
C SER A 279 -14.37 13.62 -3.44
N ALA A 280 -15.40 14.46 -3.39
CA ALA A 280 -15.90 15.08 -2.15
C ALA A 280 -16.92 14.18 -1.41
N SER A 281 -17.59 13.27 -2.12
CA SER A 281 -18.54 12.35 -1.51
C SER A 281 -17.87 11.27 -0.64
N ALA A 282 -16.69 10.77 -1.03
CA ALA A 282 -15.95 9.77 -0.25
C ALA A 282 -15.46 10.28 1.13
N PRO A 283 -14.84 11.47 1.27
CA PRO A 283 -14.50 12.07 2.56
C PRO A 283 -15.71 12.23 3.49
N LEU A 284 -16.85 12.70 2.99
CA LEU A 284 -18.08 12.80 3.79
C LEU A 284 -18.52 11.42 4.31
N ALA A 285 -18.44 10.37 3.48
CA ALA A 285 -18.73 9.00 3.90
C ALA A 285 -17.71 8.47 4.92
N ALA A 286 -16.42 8.78 4.77
CA ALA A 286 -15.37 8.44 5.74
C ALA A 286 -15.63 9.11 7.11
N GLY A 287 -16.04 10.37 7.13
CA GLY A 287 -16.48 11.06 8.34
C GLY A 287 -17.68 10.38 9.01
N ILE A 288 -18.70 9.96 8.25
CA ILE A 288 -19.85 9.23 8.81
C ILE A 288 -19.42 7.86 9.36
N CYS A 289 -18.51 7.16 8.67
CA CYS A 289 -17.92 5.91 9.16
C CYS A 289 -17.16 6.11 10.47
N ALA A 290 -16.45 7.23 10.65
CA ALA A 290 -15.77 7.55 11.90
C ALA A 290 -16.76 7.77 13.07
N LEU A 291 -17.91 8.40 12.84
CA LEU A 291 -18.97 8.50 13.86
C LEU A 291 -19.50 7.12 14.28
N ALA A 292 -19.67 6.20 13.32
CA ALA A 292 -20.10 4.83 13.60
C ALA A 292 -19.01 3.99 14.31
N LEU A 293 -17.72 4.22 14.03
CA LEU A 293 -16.62 3.59 14.75
C LEU A 293 -16.48 4.09 16.20
N GLU A 294 -16.69 5.38 16.48
CA GLU A 294 -16.74 5.88 17.86
C GLU A 294 -17.90 5.24 18.64
N ALA A 295 -19.05 5.03 17.98
CA ALA A 295 -20.20 4.34 18.56
C ALA A 295 -19.95 2.85 18.84
N ASN A 296 -19.11 2.17 18.05
CA ASN A 296 -18.73 0.78 18.27
C ASN A 296 -17.34 0.44 17.67
N PRO A 297 -16.25 0.54 18.44
CA PRO A 297 -14.91 0.22 17.97
C PRO A 297 -14.67 -1.25 17.59
N GLU A 298 -15.63 -2.15 17.86
CA GLU A 298 -15.57 -3.58 17.51
C GLU A 298 -16.14 -3.89 16.11
N LEU A 299 -16.60 -2.88 15.36
CA LEU A 299 -17.01 -3.05 13.96
C LEU A 299 -15.81 -3.45 13.09
N THR A 300 -15.97 -4.54 12.35
CA THR A 300 -15.08 -4.96 11.26
C THR A 300 -15.36 -4.17 9.98
N TRP A 301 -14.48 -4.29 8.98
CA TRP A 301 -14.70 -3.71 7.64
C TRP A 301 -16.03 -4.17 7.00
N ARG A 302 -16.39 -5.44 7.16
CA ARG A 302 -17.69 -6.00 6.71
C ARG A 302 -18.86 -5.46 7.52
N ASP A 303 -18.71 -5.32 8.84
CA ASP A 303 -19.77 -4.72 9.66
C ASP A 303 -20.11 -3.31 9.21
N MET A 304 -19.10 -2.49 8.86
CA MET A 304 -19.33 -1.14 8.34
C MET A 304 -20.13 -1.15 7.03
N GLN A 305 -19.79 -2.03 6.09
CA GLN A 305 -20.56 -2.21 4.85
C GLN A 305 -22.01 -2.66 5.16
N TYR A 306 -22.21 -3.59 6.09
CA TYR A 306 -23.55 -4.01 6.53
C TYR A 306 -24.36 -2.85 7.15
N LEU A 307 -23.75 -2.00 7.98
CA LEU A 307 -24.43 -0.82 8.53
C LEU A 307 -24.94 0.07 7.39
N VAL A 308 -24.07 0.43 6.45
CA VAL A 308 -24.42 1.30 5.32
C VAL A 308 -25.55 0.71 4.47
N VAL A 309 -25.52 -0.59 4.13
CA VAL A 309 -26.61 -1.27 3.39
C VAL A 309 -27.94 -1.26 4.16
N LEU A 310 -27.91 -1.24 5.49
CA LEU A 310 -29.09 -1.32 6.34
C LEU A 310 -29.71 0.04 6.71
N THR A 311 -28.92 1.12 6.71
CA THR A 311 -29.36 2.46 7.16
C THR A 311 -29.41 3.52 6.07
N SER A 312 -28.80 3.28 4.90
CA SER A 312 -28.92 4.21 3.76
C SER A 312 -30.38 4.42 3.33
N ARG A 313 -30.70 5.66 2.96
CA ARG A 313 -32.05 6.14 2.68
C ARG A 313 -32.23 6.42 1.19
N PRO A 314 -33.09 5.65 0.49
CA PRO A 314 -33.50 5.98 -0.87
C PRO A 314 -34.29 7.30 -0.94
N GLN A 315 -35.07 7.64 0.09
CA GLN A 315 -36.15 8.64 0.03
C GLN A 315 -35.73 10.04 -0.47
N PRO A 316 -34.57 10.61 -0.08
CA PRO A 316 -34.12 11.91 -0.61
C PRO A 316 -33.82 11.88 -2.13
N LEU A 317 -33.63 10.69 -2.69
CA LEU A 317 -33.18 10.42 -4.06
C LEU A 317 -34.23 9.68 -4.91
N GLU A 318 -35.45 9.46 -4.39
CA GLU A 318 -36.56 8.79 -5.11
C GLU A 318 -37.17 9.64 -6.25
N LYS A 319 -36.72 10.88 -6.42
CA LYS A 319 -37.06 11.75 -7.57
C LYS A 319 -36.33 11.34 -8.85
N GLU A 320 -35.19 10.68 -8.70
CA GLU A 320 -34.36 10.20 -9.80
C GLU A 320 -34.78 8.78 -10.23
N THR A 321 -34.57 8.45 -11.50
CA THR A 321 -35.02 7.19 -12.09
C THR A 321 -33.93 6.11 -12.05
N GLY A 322 -34.32 4.83 -12.04
CA GLY A 322 -33.36 3.70 -11.99
C GLY A 322 -33.27 2.99 -10.63
N TRP A 323 -34.27 3.16 -9.76
CA TRP A 323 -34.44 2.34 -8.56
C TRP A 323 -35.03 0.97 -8.90
N ILE A 324 -34.37 -0.10 -8.47
CA ILE A 324 -34.89 -1.48 -8.50
C ILE A 324 -35.15 -1.98 -7.07
N ILE A 325 -35.98 -3.01 -6.93
CA ILE A 325 -36.26 -3.67 -5.64
C ILE A 325 -35.66 -5.07 -5.68
N ASN A 326 -34.76 -5.38 -4.76
CA ASN A 326 -34.04 -6.65 -4.74
C ASN A 326 -34.87 -7.79 -4.09
N GLY A 327 -34.32 -9.01 -4.07
CA GLY A 327 -35.00 -10.22 -3.61
C GLY A 327 -35.53 -10.08 -2.18
N VAL A 328 -34.73 -9.46 -1.31
CA VAL A 328 -35.03 -9.14 0.11
C VAL A 328 -35.70 -7.78 0.32
N LYS A 329 -36.26 -7.20 -0.75
CA LYS A 329 -37.14 -6.01 -0.75
C LYS A 329 -36.49 -4.69 -0.33
N ARG A 330 -35.15 -4.60 -0.38
CA ARG A 330 -34.45 -3.31 -0.33
C ARG A 330 -34.55 -2.62 -1.70
N LYS A 331 -34.64 -1.28 -1.70
CA LYS A 331 -34.41 -0.48 -2.91
C LYS A 331 -32.90 -0.34 -3.11
N VAL A 332 -32.45 -0.46 -4.35
CA VAL A 332 -31.05 -0.26 -4.75
C VAL A 332 -31.00 0.36 -6.16
N SER A 333 -29.96 1.10 -6.50
CA SER A 333 -29.81 1.73 -7.82
C SER A 333 -28.34 1.77 -8.24
N HIS A 334 -28.07 1.52 -9.53
CA HIS A 334 -26.73 1.66 -10.12
C HIS A 334 -26.16 3.09 -10.03
N LYS A 335 -27.00 4.09 -9.72
CA LYS A 335 -26.60 5.48 -9.46
C LYS A 335 -26.17 5.72 -8.01
N PHE A 336 -26.83 5.07 -7.04
CA PHE A 336 -26.78 5.49 -5.63
C PHE A 336 -26.55 4.37 -4.61
N GLY A 337 -26.28 3.15 -5.08
CA GLY A 337 -26.28 1.96 -4.22
C GLY A 337 -27.61 1.85 -3.45
N TYR A 338 -27.52 1.70 -2.13
CA TYR A 338 -28.69 1.64 -1.24
C TYR A 338 -29.26 3.02 -0.84
N GLY A 339 -28.68 4.13 -1.33
CA GLY A 339 -29.19 5.49 -1.15
C GLY A 339 -28.28 6.40 -0.31
N LEU A 340 -28.84 7.52 0.15
CA LEU A 340 -28.12 8.53 0.92
C LEU A 340 -27.77 8.01 2.33
N MET A 341 -26.51 8.09 2.73
CA MET A 341 -26.08 7.72 4.08
C MET A 341 -26.80 8.55 5.16
N ASP A 342 -27.08 7.91 6.30
CA ASP A 342 -27.77 8.49 7.47
C ASP A 342 -26.89 8.28 8.70
N ALA A 343 -26.18 9.32 9.13
CA ALA A 343 -25.24 9.22 10.24
C ALA A 343 -25.92 8.88 11.57
N SER A 344 -27.13 9.40 11.80
CA SER A 344 -27.94 9.14 12.99
C SER A 344 -28.33 7.66 13.08
N GLU A 345 -28.83 7.08 11.98
CA GLU A 345 -29.21 5.67 11.96
C GLU A 345 -27.99 4.73 11.95
N MET A 346 -26.90 5.06 11.25
CA MET A 346 -25.64 4.29 11.30
C MET A 346 -25.10 4.18 12.74
N VAL A 347 -25.00 5.31 13.45
CA VAL A 347 -24.60 5.36 14.87
C VAL A 347 -25.58 4.57 15.76
N SER A 348 -26.88 4.76 15.55
CA SER A 348 -27.93 4.08 16.35
C SER A 348 -27.95 2.57 16.15
N LEU A 349 -27.58 2.08 14.96
CA LEU A 349 -27.43 0.66 14.68
C LEU A 349 -26.10 0.11 15.21
N ALA A 350 -25.00 0.88 15.07
CA ALA A 350 -23.67 0.54 15.60
C ALA A 350 -23.68 0.30 17.12
N GLU A 351 -24.34 1.16 17.90
CA GLU A 351 -24.58 1.02 19.36
C GLU A 351 -25.10 -0.38 19.75
N GLN A 352 -25.92 -0.97 18.88
CA GLN A 352 -26.64 -2.23 19.10
C GLN A 352 -26.04 -3.40 18.32
N TRP A 353 -25.01 -3.20 17.50
CA TRP A 353 -24.51 -4.21 16.57
C TRP A 353 -23.75 -5.35 17.26
N VAL A 354 -23.91 -6.57 16.73
CA VAL A 354 -23.05 -7.72 17.02
C VAL A 354 -22.40 -8.12 15.70
N SER A 355 -21.06 -8.21 15.70
CA SER A 355 -20.27 -8.43 14.49
C SER A 355 -20.72 -9.68 13.72
N VAL A 356 -20.74 -9.57 12.39
CA VAL A 356 -21.21 -10.63 11.51
C VAL A 356 -20.33 -11.89 11.57
N PRO A 357 -20.86 -13.08 11.22
CA PRO A 357 -20.07 -14.30 11.13
C PRO A 357 -18.85 -14.15 10.19
N PRO A 358 -17.83 -15.03 10.31
CA PRO A 358 -16.72 -15.11 9.35
C PRO A 358 -17.21 -15.15 7.90
N GLN A 359 -16.46 -14.52 6.98
CA GLN A 359 -16.84 -14.51 5.57
C GLN A 359 -16.59 -15.90 4.95
N HIS A 360 -17.58 -16.42 4.26
CA HIS A 360 -17.50 -17.62 3.43
C HIS A 360 -17.38 -17.21 1.96
N ILE A 361 -16.57 -17.93 1.18
CA ILE A 361 -16.34 -17.67 -0.25
C ILE A 361 -16.72 -18.92 -1.05
N CYS A 362 -17.89 -18.91 -1.67
CA CYS A 362 -18.34 -19.97 -2.56
C CYS A 362 -18.02 -19.63 -4.01
N LYS A 363 -17.22 -20.46 -4.68
CA LYS A 363 -16.94 -20.37 -6.12
C LYS A 363 -17.85 -21.33 -6.88
N SER A 364 -18.49 -20.88 -7.95
CA SER A 364 -19.21 -21.77 -8.87
C SER A 364 -18.23 -22.66 -9.64
N GLN A 365 -18.77 -23.68 -10.34
CA GLN A 365 -18.07 -24.26 -11.48
C GLN A 365 -17.69 -23.15 -12.47
N GLU A 366 -16.46 -23.19 -12.98
CA GLU A 366 -16.01 -22.35 -14.09
C GLU A 366 -16.48 -22.98 -15.42
N ILE A 367 -17.23 -22.21 -16.22
CA ILE A 367 -17.75 -22.67 -17.52
C ILE A 367 -16.79 -22.19 -18.61
N ASN A 368 -15.96 -23.12 -19.09
CA ASN A 368 -15.00 -22.94 -20.19
C ASN A 368 -15.61 -23.43 -21.51
N GLU A 369 -16.55 -22.67 -22.06
CA GLU A 369 -17.24 -22.99 -23.31
C GLU A 369 -17.37 -21.75 -24.21
N ASP A 370 -16.74 -21.78 -25.38
CA ASP A 370 -16.88 -20.72 -26.40
C ASP A 370 -18.34 -20.57 -26.84
N LYS A 371 -18.97 -19.44 -26.48
CA LYS A 371 -20.30 -19.02 -26.97
C LYS A 371 -20.15 -17.80 -27.86
N SER A 372 -20.57 -17.95 -29.12
CA SER A 372 -20.64 -16.84 -30.08
C SER A 372 -21.61 -15.76 -29.62
N ILE A 373 -21.24 -14.50 -29.81
CA ILE A 373 -22.08 -13.31 -29.61
C ILE A 373 -22.25 -12.68 -31.00
N ASP A 374 -23.48 -12.71 -31.52
CA ASP A 374 -23.76 -12.26 -32.88
C ASP A 374 -23.52 -10.74 -33.05
N SER A 375 -23.15 -10.34 -34.26
CA SER A 375 -22.85 -8.94 -34.62
C SER A 375 -24.10 -8.06 -34.80
N SER A 376 -25.30 -8.65 -34.87
CA SER A 376 -26.56 -7.90 -35.00
C SER A 376 -26.87 -7.06 -33.75
N TYR A 377 -27.31 -5.82 -33.98
CA TYR A 377 -27.70 -4.89 -32.92
C TYR A 377 -28.91 -5.42 -32.14
N GLY A 378 -28.84 -5.33 -30.81
CA GLY A 378 -29.85 -5.88 -29.90
C GLY A 378 -29.77 -7.39 -29.69
N TYR A 379 -28.82 -8.10 -30.31
CA TYR A 379 -28.60 -9.52 -30.02
C TYR A 379 -28.26 -9.72 -28.55
N THR A 380 -28.87 -10.76 -27.94
CA THR A 380 -28.65 -11.14 -26.55
C THR A 380 -28.21 -12.59 -26.47
N LEU A 381 -26.94 -12.82 -26.10
CA LEU A 381 -26.51 -14.12 -25.61
C LEU A 381 -27.06 -14.31 -24.19
N SER A 382 -27.70 -15.44 -23.93
CA SER A 382 -28.25 -15.80 -22.62
C SER A 382 -27.67 -17.15 -22.18
N VAL A 383 -26.87 -17.14 -21.12
CA VAL A 383 -26.32 -18.35 -20.49
C VAL A 383 -26.75 -18.42 -19.03
N HIS A 384 -26.78 -19.61 -18.44
CA HIS A 384 -27.17 -19.81 -17.05
C HIS A 384 -26.33 -20.89 -16.38
N MET A 385 -26.28 -20.83 -15.05
CA MET A 385 -25.78 -21.91 -14.21
C MET A 385 -26.71 -22.09 -13.00
N ASP A 386 -26.95 -23.35 -12.62
CA ASP A 386 -27.66 -23.70 -11.40
C ASP A 386 -26.63 -23.97 -10.30
N VAL A 387 -26.65 -23.19 -9.23
CA VAL A 387 -25.66 -23.27 -8.14
C VAL A 387 -26.32 -23.64 -6.82
N ASN A 388 -25.61 -24.39 -5.98
CA ASN A 388 -26.10 -24.83 -4.66
C ASN A 388 -25.61 -23.94 -3.50
N GLY A 389 -25.01 -22.78 -3.78
CA GLY A 389 -24.40 -21.91 -2.76
C GLY A 389 -23.28 -22.59 -1.95
N CYS A 390 -22.64 -23.64 -2.48
CA CYS A 390 -21.69 -24.50 -1.78
C CYS A 390 -22.29 -25.17 -0.52
N SER A 391 -23.61 -25.42 -0.55
CA SER A 391 -24.35 -26.15 0.49
C SER A 391 -23.68 -27.46 0.90
N ALA A 392 -23.75 -27.78 2.19
CA ALA A 392 -23.07 -28.90 2.85
C ALA A 392 -21.52 -28.90 2.76
N THR A 393 -20.90 -27.75 2.53
CA THR A 393 -19.43 -27.56 2.63
C THR A 393 -19.07 -26.48 3.64
N VAL A 394 -17.80 -26.39 4.05
CA VAL A 394 -17.30 -25.30 4.91
C VAL A 394 -17.45 -23.92 4.27
N ASN A 395 -17.52 -23.84 2.94
CA ASN A 395 -17.66 -22.60 2.17
C ASN A 395 -19.12 -22.25 1.84
N GLU A 396 -20.11 -22.84 2.53
CA GLU A 396 -21.53 -22.59 2.28
C GLU A 396 -21.90 -21.10 2.46
N VAL A 397 -22.50 -20.48 1.43
CA VAL A 397 -23.03 -19.11 1.46
C VAL A 397 -24.55 -19.16 1.30
N ARG A 398 -25.29 -18.85 2.37
CA ARG A 398 -26.76 -18.75 2.38
C ARG A 398 -27.27 -17.31 2.30
N TYR A 399 -26.48 -16.36 2.77
CA TYR A 399 -26.78 -14.93 2.81
C TYR A 399 -25.66 -14.18 2.09
N LEU A 400 -25.98 -13.56 0.96
CA LEU A 400 -25.01 -12.85 0.13
C LEU A 400 -24.56 -11.51 0.72
N GLU A 401 -23.31 -11.18 0.50
CA GLU A 401 -22.72 -9.85 0.65
C GLU A 401 -22.41 -9.34 -0.77
N HIS A 402 -21.26 -9.78 -1.32
CA HIS A 402 -20.77 -9.46 -2.65
C HIS A 402 -21.00 -10.62 -3.62
N VAL A 403 -21.29 -10.31 -4.89
CA VAL A 403 -21.23 -11.28 -5.99
C VAL A 403 -20.32 -10.76 -7.08
N GLN A 404 -19.26 -11.50 -7.41
CA GLN A 404 -18.39 -11.21 -8.55
C GLN A 404 -18.71 -12.19 -9.70
N CYS A 405 -18.88 -11.65 -10.90
CA CYS A 405 -18.99 -12.41 -12.14
C CYS A 405 -17.68 -12.26 -12.91
N LYS A 406 -16.82 -13.28 -12.82
CA LYS A 406 -15.54 -13.32 -13.51
C LYS A 406 -15.76 -13.74 -14.97
N ILE A 407 -15.30 -12.94 -15.94
CA ILE A 407 -15.58 -13.15 -17.37
C ILE A 407 -14.31 -13.03 -18.21
N SER A 408 -14.08 -14.00 -19.12
CA SER A 408 -13.17 -13.85 -20.26
C SER A 408 -13.97 -13.81 -21.56
N LEU A 409 -13.94 -12.66 -22.25
CA LEU A 409 -14.81 -12.34 -23.37
C LEU A 409 -14.12 -11.40 -24.37
N ARG A 410 -14.23 -11.72 -25.66
CA ARG A 410 -13.78 -10.89 -26.78
C ARG A 410 -14.99 -10.37 -27.56
N PHE A 411 -15.11 -9.05 -27.72
CA PHE A 411 -16.10 -8.42 -28.59
C PHE A 411 -15.52 -7.09 -29.11
N PHE A 412 -15.84 -6.66 -30.34
CA PHE A 412 -15.27 -5.45 -30.91
C PHE A 412 -16.30 -4.61 -31.70
N PRO A 413 -16.50 -3.33 -31.36
CA PRO A 413 -15.88 -2.58 -30.24
C PRO A 413 -16.41 -3.04 -28.88
N ARG A 414 -15.54 -3.11 -27.86
CA ARG A 414 -15.89 -3.61 -26.51
C ARG A 414 -17.02 -2.80 -25.87
N GLY A 415 -17.04 -1.48 -26.07
CA GLY A 415 -18.07 -0.56 -25.59
C GLY A 415 -19.50 -0.75 -26.12
N ASN A 416 -19.70 -1.63 -27.12
CA ASN A 416 -21.06 -2.04 -27.51
C ASN A 416 -21.72 -2.99 -26.51
N LEU A 417 -20.95 -3.62 -25.62
CA LEU A 417 -21.45 -4.60 -24.68
C LEU A 417 -22.29 -3.95 -23.58
N ARG A 418 -23.42 -4.58 -23.27
CA ARG A 418 -24.11 -4.43 -21.99
C ARG A 418 -24.23 -5.81 -21.34
N ILE A 419 -23.79 -5.93 -20.09
CA ILE A 419 -23.76 -7.20 -19.36
C ILE A 419 -24.73 -7.10 -18.18
N LEU A 420 -25.60 -8.10 -18.00
CA LEU A 420 -26.56 -8.16 -16.91
C LEU A 420 -26.54 -9.55 -16.24
N LEU A 421 -26.59 -9.57 -14.91
CA LEU A 421 -26.67 -10.79 -14.12
C LEU A 421 -27.98 -10.80 -13.33
N THR A 422 -28.75 -11.89 -13.45
CA THR A 422 -30.02 -12.10 -12.75
C THR A 422 -29.88 -13.21 -11.70
N SER A 423 -30.28 -12.90 -10.46
CA SER A 423 -30.25 -13.81 -9.30
C SER A 423 -31.44 -14.79 -9.26
N PRO A 424 -31.34 -15.89 -8.50
CA PRO A 424 -32.44 -16.83 -8.27
C PRO A 424 -33.70 -16.19 -7.67
N MET A 425 -33.56 -15.07 -6.98
CA MET A 425 -34.67 -14.32 -6.37
C MET A 425 -35.30 -13.27 -7.33
N GLY A 426 -34.82 -13.20 -8.57
CA GLY A 426 -35.38 -12.35 -9.63
C GLY A 426 -34.80 -10.93 -9.69
N THR A 427 -33.73 -10.64 -8.95
CA THR A 427 -33.02 -9.35 -9.05
C THR A 427 -32.12 -9.36 -10.27
N THR A 428 -32.25 -8.39 -11.17
CA THR A 428 -31.31 -8.18 -12.30
C THR A 428 -30.43 -6.97 -12.02
N SER A 429 -29.11 -7.16 -12.09
CA SER A 429 -28.11 -6.09 -11.98
C SER A 429 -27.36 -5.93 -13.30
N THR A 430 -27.25 -4.69 -13.80
CA THR A 430 -26.34 -4.37 -14.91
C THR A 430 -24.91 -4.36 -14.39
N LEU A 431 -24.08 -5.28 -14.89
CA LEU A 431 -22.65 -5.41 -14.56
C LEU A 431 -21.75 -4.54 -15.44
N LEU A 432 -22.20 -4.22 -16.65
CA LEU A 432 -21.54 -3.29 -17.55
C LEU A 432 -22.60 -2.56 -18.37
N PHE A 433 -22.55 -1.23 -18.36
CA PHE A 433 -23.32 -0.39 -19.27
C PHE A 433 -22.58 -0.20 -20.59
N GLU A 434 -23.34 0.08 -21.65
CA GLU A 434 -22.79 0.50 -22.94
C GLU A 434 -21.87 1.73 -22.80
N ARG A 435 -20.62 1.62 -23.28
CA ARG A 435 -19.59 2.68 -23.20
C ARG A 435 -19.21 3.19 -24.60
N PRO A 436 -19.92 4.20 -25.17
CA PRO A 436 -19.69 4.72 -26.51
C PRO A 436 -18.26 5.10 -26.92
N ARG A 437 -17.34 5.36 -25.96
CA ARG A 437 -15.94 5.71 -26.23
C ARG A 437 -14.99 4.50 -26.27
N ASP A 438 -15.37 3.36 -25.70
CA ASP A 438 -14.58 2.13 -25.64
C ASP A 438 -14.56 1.40 -26.99
N VAL A 439 -13.79 1.96 -27.93
CA VAL A 439 -13.54 1.44 -29.28
C VAL A 439 -12.30 0.56 -29.37
N VAL A 440 -11.75 0.14 -28.23
CA VAL A 440 -10.47 -0.55 -28.14
C VAL A 440 -10.61 -2.01 -28.60
N SER A 441 -9.55 -2.56 -29.23
CA SER A 441 -9.49 -3.97 -29.66
C SER A 441 -9.01 -4.93 -28.57
N SER A 442 -9.14 -4.55 -27.30
CA SER A 442 -8.85 -5.35 -26.11
C SER A 442 -10.07 -6.20 -25.70
N ASN A 443 -9.80 -7.30 -25.00
CA ASN A 443 -10.84 -8.15 -24.42
C ASN A 443 -11.30 -7.61 -23.05
N PHE A 444 -12.21 -8.34 -22.40
CA PHE A 444 -12.15 -8.56 -20.96
C PHE A 444 -11.48 -9.92 -20.75
N ASP A 445 -10.32 -9.98 -20.09
CA ASP A 445 -9.63 -11.24 -19.83
C ASP A 445 -9.66 -11.53 -18.31
N ASP A 446 -10.62 -12.38 -17.92
CA ASP A 446 -10.82 -12.84 -16.53
C ASP A 446 -11.25 -11.74 -15.53
N TRP A 447 -11.93 -10.71 -16.03
CA TRP A 447 -12.35 -9.51 -15.29
C TRP A 447 -13.49 -9.81 -14.28
N PRO A 448 -13.37 -9.43 -12.99
CA PRO A 448 -14.31 -9.82 -11.94
C PRO A 448 -15.38 -8.74 -11.66
N PHE A 449 -16.37 -8.59 -12.53
CA PHE A 449 -17.46 -7.59 -12.36
C PHE A 449 -18.23 -7.78 -11.05
N LEU A 450 -18.24 -6.78 -10.16
CA LEU A 450 -18.87 -6.81 -8.84
C LEU A 450 -20.32 -6.30 -8.87
N SER A 451 -21.21 -6.96 -8.14
CA SER A 451 -22.54 -6.45 -7.80
C SER A 451 -22.87 -6.65 -6.32
N VAL A 452 -23.11 -5.55 -5.60
CA VAL A 452 -23.62 -5.55 -4.22
C VAL A 452 -25.15 -5.56 -4.15
N HIS A 453 -25.86 -5.44 -5.29
CA HIS A 453 -27.32 -5.32 -5.34
C HIS A 453 -28.07 -6.53 -4.75
N PHE A 454 -27.40 -7.67 -4.65
CA PHE A 454 -27.94 -8.93 -4.14
C PHE A 454 -27.80 -9.07 -2.60
N TRP A 455 -27.38 -8.04 -1.87
CA TRP A 455 -27.06 -8.12 -0.45
C TRP A 455 -28.23 -8.65 0.41
N GLY A 456 -27.99 -9.77 1.08
CA GLY A 456 -28.95 -10.54 1.88
C GLY A 456 -29.78 -11.57 1.11
N GLU A 457 -29.66 -11.66 -0.21
CA GLU A 457 -30.32 -12.71 -1.01
C GLU A 457 -29.64 -14.09 -0.80
N ARG A 458 -30.32 -15.15 -1.26
CA ARG A 458 -29.79 -16.51 -1.27
C ARG A 458 -28.94 -16.76 -2.52
N ALA A 459 -27.79 -17.40 -2.34
CA ALA A 459 -26.93 -17.81 -3.45
C ALA A 459 -27.51 -19.00 -4.25
N GLU A 460 -28.24 -19.90 -3.58
CA GLU A 460 -28.80 -21.13 -4.16
C GLU A 460 -29.86 -20.85 -5.24
N GLY A 461 -29.72 -21.53 -6.38
CA GLY A 461 -30.68 -21.56 -7.49
C GLY A 461 -30.06 -21.17 -8.83
N ARG A 462 -30.90 -20.75 -9.78
CA ARG A 462 -30.50 -20.39 -11.15
C ARG A 462 -29.99 -18.96 -11.24
N TRP A 463 -28.74 -18.79 -11.65
CA TRP A 463 -28.18 -17.51 -12.07
C TRP A 463 -28.17 -17.42 -13.60
N THR A 464 -28.60 -16.28 -14.15
CA THR A 464 -28.64 -16.06 -15.61
C THR A 464 -27.79 -14.85 -15.98
N LEU A 465 -26.82 -15.04 -16.87
CA LEU A 465 -25.98 -14.00 -17.43
C LEU A 465 -26.49 -13.67 -18.85
N HIS A 466 -26.82 -12.40 -19.06
CA HIS A 466 -27.18 -11.83 -20.35
C HIS A 466 -26.06 -10.92 -20.85
N ILE A 467 -25.63 -11.13 -22.09
CA ILE A 467 -24.63 -10.30 -22.77
C ILE A 467 -25.29 -9.77 -24.04
N VAL A 468 -25.45 -8.45 -24.11
CA VAL A 468 -26.21 -7.76 -25.16
C VAL A 468 -25.28 -6.90 -26.02
N ASN A 469 -25.42 -6.98 -27.34
CA ASN A 469 -24.83 -6.01 -28.27
C ASN A 469 -25.74 -4.76 -28.32
N ALA A 470 -25.59 -3.89 -27.31
CA ALA A 470 -26.46 -2.74 -27.05
C ALA A 470 -25.97 -1.42 -27.68
N GLY A 471 -24.72 -1.35 -28.14
CA GLY A 471 -24.17 -0.15 -28.77
C GLY A 471 -24.45 -0.05 -30.27
N ASN A 472 -24.64 1.18 -30.76
CA ASN A 472 -24.94 1.47 -32.17
C ASN A 472 -23.73 1.42 -33.13
N ARG A 473 -22.51 1.11 -32.65
CA ARG A 473 -21.32 1.04 -33.53
C ARG A 473 -21.32 -0.26 -34.33
N HIS A 474 -20.80 -0.21 -35.57
CA HIS A 474 -20.73 -1.37 -36.45
C HIS A 474 -19.77 -2.45 -35.89
N VAL A 475 -20.25 -3.70 -35.82
CA VAL A 475 -19.51 -4.86 -35.32
C VAL A 475 -19.00 -5.67 -36.52
N ASN A 476 -17.68 -5.75 -36.68
CA ASN A 476 -17.06 -6.32 -37.88
C ASN A 476 -16.89 -7.85 -37.85
N GLN A 477 -16.93 -8.46 -36.67
CA GLN A 477 -16.81 -9.90 -36.43
C GLN A 477 -17.68 -10.28 -35.22
N PRO A 478 -18.30 -11.47 -35.19
CA PRO A 478 -18.93 -11.99 -33.97
C PRO A 478 -17.93 -12.02 -32.81
N GLY A 479 -18.42 -11.71 -31.61
CA GLY A 479 -17.66 -11.89 -30.37
C GLY A 479 -17.75 -13.32 -29.85
N VAL A 480 -16.98 -13.60 -28.79
CA VAL A 480 -16.99 -14.88 -28.09
C VAL A 480 -16.88 -14.64 -26.59
N LEU A 481 -17.87 -15.11 -25.83
CA LEU A 481 -17.70 -15.41 -24.41
C LEU A 481 -16.93 -16.74 -24.33
N LYS A 482 -15.71 -16.74 -23.81
CA LYS A 482 -14.89 -17.95 -23.68
C LYS A 482 -15.11 -18.64 -22.34
N LYS A 483 -15.21 -17.84 -21.28
CA LYS A 483 -15.15 -18.29 -19.89
C LYS A 483 -16.00 -17.42 -18.99
N TRP A 484 -16.71 -18.03 -18.04
CA TRP A 484 -17.27 -17.31 -16.89
C TRP A 484 -17.37 -18.15 -15.62
N GLN A 485 -17.32 -17.47 -14.47
CA GLN A 485 -17.49 -18.04 -13.14
C GLN A 485 -18.21 -17.03 -12.23
N LEU A 486 -19.04 -17.50 -11.30
CA LEU A 486 -19.59 -16.69 -10.22
C LEU A 486 -18.84 -16.97 -8.91
N ILE A 487 -18.52 -15.91 -8.18
CA ILE A 487 -17.92 -15.97 -6.85
C ILE A 487 -18.86 -15.24 -5.89
N PHE A 488 -19.38 -15.99 -4.92
CA PHE A 488 -20.31 -15.52 -3.91
C PHE A 488 -19.57 -15.34 -2.59
N TYR A 489 -19.64 -14.14 -2.04
CA TYR A 489 -19.15 -13.81 -0.70
C TYR A 489 -20.35 -13.65 0.22
N GLY A 490 -20.22 -14.08 1.48
CA GLY A 490 -21.34 -13.99 2.42
C GLY A 490 -21.19 -14.87 3.65
N THR A 491 -22.32 -15.32 4.19
CA THR A 491 -22.38 -16.10 5.42
C THR A 491 -23.33 -17.31 5.32
N SER A 492 -23.03 -18.36 6.08
CA SER A 492 -23.83 -19.61 6.18
C SER A 492 -25.04 -19.49 7.12
N VAL A 493 -25.04 -18.51 8.01
CA VAL A 493 -26.04 -18.28 9.07
C VAL A 493 -26.43 -16.80 9.12
N GLU A 494 -27.63 -16.49 9.59
CA GLU A 494 -28.18 -15.12 9.64
C GLU A 494 -27.15 -14.12 10.22
N PRO A 495 -26.69 -13.13 9.42
CA PRO A 495 -25.62 -12.22 9.84
C PRO A 495 -26.12 -11.10 10.74
N VAL A 496 -27.35 -10.60 10.54
CA VAL A 496 -27.88 -9.45 11.29
C VAL A 496 -28.28 -9.86 12.69
N ARG A 497 -27.52 -9.40 13.70
CA ARG A 497 -27.75 -9.72 15.12
C ARG A 497 -27.61 -8.45 15.96
N LEU A 498 -28.61 -8.17 16.78
CA LEU A 498 -28.67 -6.97 17.61
C LEU A 498 -28.62 -7.31 19.10
N ARG A 499 -27.88 -6.53 19.87
CA ARG A 499 -27.82 -6.57 21.33
C ARG A 499 -29.19 -6.17 21.88
N GLY A 500 -29.85 -7.08 22.60
CA GLY A 500 -31.16 -6.81 23.19
C GLY A 500 -31.14 -5.61 24.14
N LYS A 501 -32.08 -4.69 23.98
CA LYS A 501 -32.19 -3.48 24.82
C LYS A 501 -32.38 -3.85 26.29
N LYS A 502 -31.32 -3.71 27.10
CA LYS A 502 -31.50 -3.48 28.54
C LYS A 502 -32.32 -2.19 28.71
N PRO A 503 -33.38 -2.16 29.52
CA PRO A 503 -34.07 -0.91 29.84
C PRO A 503 -33.09 0.05 30.52
N SER A 504 -32.82 1.21 29.91
CA SER A 504 -31.98 2.23 30.53
C SER A 504 -32.62 2.69 31.83
N ALA A 505 -31.89 2.58 32.94
CA ALA A 505 -32.31 3.03 34.25
C ALA A 505 -32.34 4.57 34.32
N ILE A 506 -33.39 5.17 33.76
CA ILE A 506 -33.72 6.59 34.00
C ILE A 506 -34.05 6.71 35.49
N ALA A 507 -33.14 7.33 36.25
CA ALA A 507 -33.34 7.56 37.66
C ALA A 507 -34.53 8.53 37.88
N PRO A 508 -35.60 8.13 38.60
CA PRO A 508 -36.59 9.09 39.07
C PRO A 508 -36.00 9.92 40.22
N PRO A 509 -36.39 11.21 40.36
CA PRO A 509 -35.97 12.02 41.49
C PRO A 509 -36.61 11.54 42.80
N PHE A 510 -36.00 11.93 43.92
CA PHE A 510 -36.43 11.58 45.28
C PHE A 510 -37.93 11.84 45.53
N ALA A 511 -38.63 10.82 46.04
CA ALA A 511 -39.89 10.95 46.75
C ALA A 511 -39.88 10.02 47.96
N PHE A 512 -40.27 10.53 49.13
CA PHE A 512 -40.41 9.72 50.35
C PHE A 512 -41.75 8.95 50.37
N PRO A 513 -41.83 7.80 51.05
CA PRO A 513 -43.01 6.93 50.98
C PRO A 513 -44.20 7.45 51.79
N THR A 514 -45.39 7.33 51.20
CA THR A 514 -46.68 7.41 51.90
C THR A 514 -47.52 6.21 51.49
N ALA A 515 -48.06 5.46 52.47
CA ALA A 515 -48.86 4.27 52.21
C ALA A 515 -50.37 4.57 52.25
N ALA A 516 -51.11 4.04 51.27
CA ALA A 516 -52.54 3.75 51.31
C ALA A 516 -52.91 2.84 50.12
N ASP A 517 -53.71 1.79 50.39
CA ASP A 517 -54.77 1.12 49.59
C ASP A 517 -54.62 0.90 48.05
N GLY A 518 -55.09 -0.20 47.44
CA GLY A 518 -55.73 -1.43 47.94
C GLY A 518 -56.72 -2.05 46.92
N TYR A 519 -56.69 -3.38 46.70
CA TYR A 519 -57.56 -4.19 45.79
C TYR A 519 -57.42 -3.86 44.27
N ASP A 520 -57.80 -4.68 43.27
CA ASP A 520 -58.49 -6.00 43.14
C ASP A 520 -57.90 -6.72 41.88
N SER A 521 -57.50 -8.01 41.89
CA SER A 521 -58.25 -9.26 41.58
C SER A 521 -58.50 -9.67 40.10
N ALA A 522 -58.20 -10.96 39.82
CA ALA A 522 -58.56 -11.80 38.64
C ALA A 522 -58.02 -11.43 37.23
N GLY A 523 -57.77 -12.38 36.31
CA GLY A 523 -57.81 -13.85 36.40
C GLY A 523 -57.48 -14.56 35.06
N ASP A 524 -57.01 -15.82 35.10
CA ASP A 524 -56.55 -16.61 33.93
C ASP A 524 -57.68 -17.12 33.00
N SER A 525 -57.35 -17.37 31.72
CA SER A 525 -58.04 -18.39 30.87
C SER A 525 -57.28 -18.82 29.60
N PHE A 526 -56.65 -20.00 29.66
CA PHE A 526 -56.59 -21.11 28.67
C PHE A 526 -56.32 -20.90 27.14
N TYR A 527 -55.38 -21.73 26.63
CA TYR A 527 -55.45 -22.67 25.47
C TYR A 527 -56.45 -22.42 24.30
N ASN A 528 -56.16 -22.77 23.04
CA ASN A 528 -55.64 -24.09 22.60
C ASN A 528 -55.00 -24.11 21.19
N THR A 529 -54.50 -25.30 20.77
CA THR A 529 -53.88 -25.63 19.47
C THR A 529 -54.87 -26.09 18.38
N ASP A 530 -54.43 -26.09 17.11
CA ASP A 530 -54.33 -27.29 16.23
C ASP A 530 -54.39 -26.99 14.71
N ALA A 531 -53.44 -27.53 13.93
CA ALA A 531 -53.57 -27.76 12.48
C ALA A 531 -52.54 -28.79 11.96
N PHE A 532 -53.04 -30.00 11.65
CA PHE A 532 -52.46 -31.10 10.85
C PHE A 532 -51.30 -30.73 9.90
N ALA A 533 -50.13 -31.41 9.84
CA ALA A 533 -49.80 -32.85 9.86
C ALA A 533 -50.36 -33.66 8.68
N ASN A 534 -49.50 -34.06 7.70
CA ASN A 534 -49.76 -35.25 6.87
C ASN A 534 -48.58 -35.78 6.02
N TYR A 535 -48.52 -37.12 5.93
CA TYR A 535 -47.83 -38.02 4.98
C TYR A 535 -46.29 -38.14 4.87
N GLN A 536 -45.89 -39.39 4.60
CA GLN A 536 -44.52 -39.93 4.48
C GLN A 536 -44.28 -40.44 3.04
N ASN A 537 -43.00 -40.63 2.66
CA ASN A 537 -42.58 -41.74 1.78
C ASN A 537 -41.04 -41.98 1.89
N PHE A 538 -40.61 -43.22 1.65
CA PHE A 538 -39.24 -43.78 1.77
C PHE A 538 -38.93 -44.60 0.48
N PRO A 539 -37.68 -44.93 0.07
CA PRO A 539 -36.62 -45.63 0.84
C PRO A 539 -35.24 -44.93 0.83
N SER A 540 -34.33 -45.07 1.80
CA SER A 540 -33.76 -46.25 2.51
C SER A 540 -32.68 -47.02 1.75
N LEU A 541 -31.41 -46.89 2.18
CA LEU A 541 -30.37 -47.90 1.91
C LEU A 541 -29.33 -47.96 3.05
N PHE A 542 -29.21 -49.18 3.60
CA PHE A 542 -28.35 -49.68 4.70
C PHE A 542 -28.97 -49.68 6.11
N ALA A 543 -28.73 -50.79 6.82
CA ALA A 543 -29.57 -51.29 7.91
C ALA A 543 -28.76 -52.15 8.92
N ALA A 544 -29.45 -52.56 9.99
CA ALA A 544 -28.99 -53.25 11.21
C ALA A 544 -28.33 -52.33 12.26
N GLY A 545 -28.85 -52.19 13.48
CA GLY A 545 -30.14 -52.62 14.03
C GLY A 545 -30.04 -53.56 15.24
N SER A 546 -30.51 -53.09 16.39
CA SER A 546 -30.86 -53.85 17.59
C SER A 546 -31.85 -53.00 18.38
N ASP A 547 -32.90 -53.62 18.92
CA ASP A 547 -34.12 -52.95 19.42
C ASP A 547 -34.16 -52.87 20.98
N PRO A 548 -35.20 -52.33 21.65
CA PRO A 548 -34.97 -51.47 22.82
C PRO A 548 -35.57 -51.98 24.14
N GLU A 549 -35.23 -51.31 25.24
CA GLU A 549 -36.03 -51.35 26.47
C GLU A 549 -36.62 -49.98 26.83
N LYS A 550 -37.85 -50.00 27.35
CA LYS A 550 -38.54 -48.83 27.92
C LYS A 550 -38.32 -48.81 29.42
N ALA A 551 -37.90 -47.67 29.96
CA ALA A 551 -38.08 -47.34 31.37
C ALA A 551 -39.13 -46.20 31.50
N ILE A 552 -40.00 -46.31 32.50
CA ILE A 552 -41.09 -45.35 32.76
C ILE A 552 -40.64 -44.40 33.85
N ALA A 553 -40.85 -43.10 33.67
CA ALA A 553 -40.64 -42.11 34.73
C ALA A 553 -41.75 -42.22 35.80
N GLN A 554 -41.35 -42.27 37.08
CA GLN A 554 -42.22 -41.96 38.20
C GLN A 554 -41.53 -40.92 39.09
N LEU A 555 -42.30 -39.92 39.51
CA LEU A 555 -41.96 -39.11 40.67
C LEU A 555 -42.20 -39.97 41.90
N ASP A 556 -41.19 -40.10 42.76
CA ASP A 556 -41.23 -39.49 44.10
C ASP A 556 -39.85 -39.62 44.75
N GLY A 557 -39.42 -38.59 45.48
CA GLY A 557 -38.10 -38.56 46.10
C GLY A 557 -38.11 -39.02 47.55
N HIS A 558 -37.12 -39.83 47.94
CA HIS A 558 -36.42 -39.69 49.22
C HIS A 558 -35.13 -40.53 49.26
N ASN A 559 -34.22 -40.19 50.19
CA ASN A 559 -32.86 -40.72 50.27
C ASN A 559 -32.81 -42.22 50.62
N VAL A 560 -31.89 -42.95 49.99
CA VAL A 560 -31.41 -44.27 50.46
C VAL A 560 -29.94 -44.15 50.85
N PRO A 561 -29.55 -44.50 52.10
CA PRO A 561 -28.15 -44.40 52.53
C PRO A 561 -27.31 -45.58 52.02
N SER A 562 -26.04 -45.33 51.69
CA SER A 562 -25.05 -46.37 51.41
C SER A 562 -23.91 -46.30 52.41
N PRO A 563 -23.48 -47.42 53.01
CA PRO A 563 -22.39 -47.43 53.98
C PRO A 563 -21.03 -47.49 53.28
N HIS A 564 -20.43 -46.33 52.97
CA HIS A 564 -18.99 -46.01 52.99
C HIS A 564 -18.87 -44.51 52.66
N GLY A 565 -18.29 -43.71 53.57
CA GLY A 565 -18.44 -42.25 53.56
C GLY A 565 -17.40 -41.51 52.74
N GLU A 566 -17.62 -41.39 51.42
CA GLU A 566 -16.86 -40.49 50.55
C GLU A 566 -17.81 -39.57 49.76
N ASN A 567 -17.49 -38.27 49.73
CA ASN A 567 -18.30 -37.26 49.04
C ASN A 567 -17.94 -37.21 47.55
N VAL A 568 -18.72 -37.90 46.71
CA VAL A 568 -18.57 -37.83 45.25
C VAL A 568 -19.37 -36.66 44.70
N LEU A 569 -18.70 -35.74 44.00
CA LEU A 569 -19.37 -34.69 43.23
C LEU A 569 -19.95 -35.29 41.93
N ALA A 570 -21.24 -35.06 41.69
CA ALA A 570 -21.91 -35.37 40.43
C ALA A 570 -22.31 -34.07 39.72
N ASP A 571 -22.20 -34.06 38.40
CA ASP A 571 -22.82 -33.03 37.55
C ASP A 571 -24.32 -33.34 37.35
N SER A 572 -25.08 -32.39 36.80
CA SER A 572 -26.55 -32.38 36.65
C SER A 572 -27.17 -33.52 35.81
N ASN A 573 -26.39 -34.55 35.45
CA ASN A 573 -26.81 -35.75 34.73
C ASN A 573 -26.40 -37.06 35.46
N ASP A 574 -26.08 -36.99 36.76
CA ASP A 574 -25.92 -38.14 37.68
C ASP A 574 -24.83 -39.18 37.31
N LYS A 575 -23.86 -38.80 36.46
CA LYS A 575 -22.74 -39.66 36.07
C LYS A 575 -21.60 -39.57 37.08
N ARG A 576 -21.12 -40.72 37.55
CA ARG A 576 -19.91 -40.82 38.40
C ARG A 576 -18.66 -40.48 37.59
N VAL A 577 -17.83 -39.60 38.12
CA VAL A 577 -16.49 -39.32 37.61
C VAL A 577 -15.55 -40.47 38.00
N MET A 578 -14.71 -40.91 37.08
CA MET A 578 -13.62 -41.86 37.28
C MET A 578 -12.27 -41.14 37.14
N HIS A 579 -11.24 -41.68 37.79
CA HIS A 579 -9.84 -41.23 37.64
C HIS A 579 -8.93 -42.27 36.97
N GLU A 580 -9.38 -43.51 36.77
CA GLU A 580 -8.73 -44.47 35.86
C GLU A 580 -9.18 -44.21 34.41
N CYS A 581 -8.53 -43.25 33.77
CA CYS A 581 -8.95 -42.70 32.47
C CYS A 581 -8.02 -43.07 31.32
N ASP A 582 -8.42 -42.72 30.10
CA ASP A 582 -7.53 -42.71 28.94
C ASP A 582 -6.32 -41.78 29.20
N PRO A 583 -5.09 -42.12 28.77
CA PRO A 583 -3.89 -41.29 28.98
C PRO A 583 -3.97 -39.86 28.43
N GLU A 584 -4.91 -39.58 27.53
CA GLU A 584 -5.17 -38.26 26.92
C GLU A 584 -6.28 -37.47 27.64
N CYS A 585 -6.87 -37.99 28.72
CA CYS A 585 -7.71 -37.24 29.64
C CYS A 585 -6.88 -36.40 30.63
N ASP A 586 -7.36 -35.20 30.97
CA ASP A 586 -6.81 -34.36 32.04
C ASP A 586 -7.22 -34.88 33.44
N THR A 587 -6.50 -34.41 34.46
CA THR A 587 -6.68 -34.61 35.91
C THR A 587 -8.12 -34.44 36.43
N GLN A 588 -8.97 -33.71 35.71
CA GLN A 588 -10.41 -33.58 35.99
C GLN A 588 -11.18 -34.91 35.89
N GLY A 589 -10.62 -35.93 35.21
CA GLY A 589 -11.17 -37.27 35.13
C GLY A 589 -12.00 -37.55 33.87
N CYS A 590 -12.80 -38.60 33.94
CA CYS A 590 -13.53 -39.16 32.80
C CYS A 590 -14.84 -39.84 33.22
N TYR A 591 -15.72 -40.07 32.25
CA TYR A 591 -16.95 -40.87 32.37
C TYR A 591 -16.78 -42.32 31.89
N GLY A 592 -15.58 -42.70 31.47
CA GLY A 592 -15.23 -44.03 30.97
C GLY A 592 -13.81 -44.10 30.42
N LYS A 593 -13.38 -45.27 29.94
CA LYS A 593 -11.97 -45.58 29.63
C LYS A 593 -11.53 -45.30 28.18
N GLY A 594 -12.38 -44.69 27.35
CA GLY A 594 -12.03 -44.29 25.99
C GLY A 594 -11.66 -42.80 25.87
N PRO A 595 -10.90 -42.40 24.82
CA PRO A 595 -10.50 -41.00 24.62
C PRO A 595 -11.67 -40.07 24.29
N THR A 596 -12.84 -40.61 23.92
CA THR A 596 -14.11 -39.88 23.75
C THR A 596 -14.91 -39.70 25.03
N GLN A 597 -14.36 -40.08 26.19
CA GLN A 597 -15.07 -40.13 27.47
C GLN A 597 -14.39 -39.28 28.56
N CYS A 598 -13.38 -38.49 28.21
CA CYS A 598 -12.73 -37.54 29.10
C CYS A 598 -13.65 -36.36 29.47
N ILE A 599 -13.46 -35.77 30.66
CA ILE A 599 -14.13 -34.52 31.05
C ILE A 599 -13.43 -33.31 30.40
N ALA A 600 -12.10 -33.37 30.31
CA ALA A 600 -11.27 -32.45 29.55
C ALA A 600 -10.09 -33.21 28.93
N CYS A 601 -9.59 -32.74 27.79
CA CYS A 601 -8.42 -33.31 27.14
C CYS A 601 -7.13 -32.73 27.74
N LYS A 602 -6.12 -33.58 27.88
CA LYS A 602 -4.78 -33.26 28.37
C LYS A 602 -3.92 -32.52 27.35
N HIS A 603 -4.06 -32.89 26.07
CA HIS A 603 -3.39 -32.23 24.95
C HIS A 603 -4.43 -31.54 24.06
N TYR A 604 -5.02 -32.22 23.07
CA TYR A 604 -5.96 -31.60 22.14
C TYR A 604 -7.30 -32.34 22.07
N ARG A 605 -8.36 -31.62 21.68
CA ARG A 605 -9.68 -32.17 21.33
C ARG A 605 -9.90 -32.16 19.83
N LEU A 606 -10.29 -33.30 19.27
CA LEU A 606 -10.76 -33.49 17.89
C LEU A 606 -12.18 -34.05 17.95
N ASP A 607 -13.18 -33.29 17.49
CA ASP A 607 -14.60 -33.56 17.70
C ASP A 607 -14.93 -33.84 19.17
N ASP A 608 -15.24 -35.09 19.55
CA ASP A 608 -15.45 -35.53 20.93
C ASP A 608 -14.28 -36.35 21.51
N ALA A 609 -13.23 -36.63 20.73
CA ALA A 609 -12.07 -37.40 21.14
C ALA A 609 -10.91 -36.52 21.63
N CYS A 610 -10.20 -36.97 22.66
CA CYS A 610 -8.91 -36.42 23.05
C CYS A 610 -7.78 -37.08 22.26
N VAL A 611 -6.85 -36.28 21.75
CA VAL A 611 -5.71 -36.70 20.91
C VAL A 611 -4.43 -36.00 21.33
N SER A 612 -3.31 -36.71 21.26
CA SER A 612 -1.99 -36.18 21.65
C SER A 612 -1.39 -35.19 20.64
N ARG A 613 -1.83 -35.27 19.38
CA ARG A 613 -1.54 -34.32 18.28
C ARG A 613 -2.73 -34.25 17.34
N CYS A 614 -2.94 -33.10 16.71
CA CYS A 614 -3.94 -32.97 15.66
C CYS A 614 -3.52 -33.76 14.40
N PRO A 615 -4.45 -34.46 13.72
CA PRO A 615 -4.17 -35.21 12.50
C PRO A 615 -3.89 -34.30 11.29
N PRO A 616 -3.36 -34.84 10.18
CA PRO A 616 -3.28 -34.13 8.90
C PRO A 616 -4.60 -33.45 8.51
N ARG A 617 -4.49 -32.34 7.78
CA ARG A 617 -5.54 -31.37 7.48
C ARG A 617 -6.15 -30.68 8.71
N SER A 618 -5.48 -30.73 9.88
CA SER A 618 -5.82 -29.89 11.03
C SER A 618 -4.61 -29.39 11.82
N PHE A 619 -4.77 -28.27 12.53
CA PHE A 619 -3.80 -27.64 13.42
C PHE A 619 -4.43 -27.37 14.80
N ALA A 620 -3.62 -27.14 15.84
CA ALA A 620 -4.13 -26.82 17.17
C ALA A 620 -4.41 -25.32 17.33
N ASN A 621 -5.61 -24.95 17.81
CA ASN A 621 -5.93 -23.57 18.18
C ASN A 621 -5.54 -23.23 19.64
N GLN A 622 -5.58 -21.95 20.02
CA GLN A 622 -5.29 -21.46 21.39
C GLN A 622 -6.15 -22.13 22.49
N GLY A 623 -7.34 -22.63 22.12
CA GLY A 623 -8.26 -23.36 23.00
C GLY A 623 -7.99 -24.86 23.12
N ALA A 624 -6.88 -25.34 22.53
CA ALA A 624 -6.49 -26.75 22.43
C ALA A 624 -7.52 -27.64 21.68
N VAL A 625 -8.17 -27.08 20.66
CA VAL A 625 -9.06 -27.79 19.73
C VAL A 625 -8.40 -27.88 18.36
N CYS A 626 -8.47 -29.04 17.72
CA CYS A 626 -7.99 -29.24 16.35
C CYS A 626 -8.94 -28.57 15.35
N TRP A 627 -8.44 -27.64 14.55
CA TRP A 627 -9.17 -26.87 13.54
C TRP A 627 -8.66 -27.21 12.13
N PRO A 628 -9.51 -27.17 11.10
CA PRO A 628 -9.11 -27.57 9.75
C PRO A 628 -8.09 -26.60 9.13
N CYS A 629 -7.17 -27.15 8.34
CA CYS A 629 -6.25 -26.38 7.51
C CYS A 629 -6.97 -25.72 6.32
N HIS A 630 -6.31 -24.73 5.69
CA HIS A 630 -6.68 -24.25 4.36
C HIS A 630 -6.66 -25.41 3.33
N GLU A 631 -7.56 -25.38 2.34
CA GLU A 631 -7.86 -26.52 1.45
C GLU A 631 -6.67 -27.02 0.61
N SER A 632 -5.69 -26.16 0.35
CA SER A 632 -4.45 -26.51 -0.37
C SER A 632 -3.33 -27.08 0.52
N CYS A 633 -3.46 -27.03 1.86
CA CYS A 633 -2.51 -27.67 2.77
C CYS A 633 -2.93 -29.12 3.10
N GLU A 634 -1.97 -30.04 3.16
CA GLU A 634 -2.16 -31.37 3.78
C GLU A 634 -1.77 -31.36 5.27
N THR A 635 -0.83 -30.50 5.67
CA THR A 635 -0.55 -30.17 7.08
C THR A 635 -0.27 -28.67 7.22
N CYS A 636 -0.60 -28.07 8.36
CA CYS A 636 -0.52 -26.63 8.58
C CYS A 636 -0.27 -26.29 10.07
N VAL A 637 0.04 -25.02 10.34
CA VAL A 637 0.23 -24.45 11.70
C VAL A 637 -0.86 -23.44 12.09
N GLY A 638 -1.74 -23.11 11.15
CA GLY A 638 -2.75 -22.07 11.26
C GLY A 638 -3.82 -22.23 10.17
N PRO A 639 -4.88 -21.41 10.22
CA PRO A 639 -6.02 -21.51 9.29
C PRO A 639 -5.75 -20.82 7.93
N GLY A 640 -4.67 -20.06 7.82
CA GLY A 640 -4.35 -19.27 6.63
C GLY A 640 -3.79 -20.11 5.48
N GLN A 641 -3.91 -19.59 4.25
CA GLN A 641 -3.29 -20.19 3.06
C GLN A 641 -1.75 -20.09 3.09
N ASP A 642 -1.22 -19.18 3.90
CA ASP A 642 0.19 -18.94 4.26
C ASP A 642 0.69 -19.78 5.46
N SER A 643 -0.13 -20.72 5.92
CA SER A 643 0.15 -21.52 7.12
C SER A 643 0.47 -22.99 6.80
N CYS A 644 0.70 -23.35 5.53
CA CYS A 644 0.95 -24.74 5.11
C CYS A 644 2.37 -25.22 5.45
N LEU A 645 2.47 -26.40 6.07
CA LEU A 645 3.72 -27.14 6.23
C LEU A 645 3.97 -28.11 5.06
N THR A 646 2.90 -28.74 4.56
CA THR A 646 2.92 -29.58 3.35
C THR A 646 1.65 -29.34 2.54
N CYS A 647 1.72 -29.57 1.23
CA CYS A 647 0.60 -29.35 0.32
C CYS A 647 -0.26 -30.58 0.11
N ALA A 648 -1.53 -30.34 -0.21
CA ALA A 648 -2.44 -31.33 -0.76
C ALA A 648 -1.90 -31.84 -2.12
N PRO A 649 -2.29 -33.05 -2.58
CA PRO A 649 -1.85 -33.57 -3.88
C PRO A 649 -2.09 -32.60 -5.04
N ALA A 650 -1.19 -32.64 -6.03
CA ALA A 650 -1.15 -31.73 -7.19
C ALA A 650 -1.01 -30.23 -6.85
N HIS A 651 -0.47 -29.89 -5.68
CA HIS A 651 -0.07 -28.54 -5.32
C HIS A 651 1.41 -28.52 -4.88
N LEU A 652 2.12 -27.48 -5.30
CA LEU A 652 3.53 -27.19 -5.03
C LEU A 652 3.65 -26.25 -3.83
N LEU A 653 4.65 -26.47 -2.97
CA LEU A 653 4.88 -25.64 -1.79
C LEU A 653 5.82 -24.47 -2.09
N VAL A 654 5.36 -23.23 -1.92
CA VAL A 654 6.24 -22.05 -1.89
C VAL A 654 6.84 -21.94 -0.48
N ALA A 655 8.00 -22.58 -0.28
CA ALA A 655 8.48 -22.97 1.05
C ALA A 655 8.74 -21.79 2.02
N ASP A 656 9.19 -20.64 1.52
CA ASP A 656 9.46 -19.42 2.30
C ASP A 656 8.22 -18.53 2.51
N LEU A 657 7.13 -18.77 1.77
CA LEU A 657 5.82 -18.15 2.00
C LEU A 657 4.83 -19.09 2.73
N ALA A 658 5.16 -20.37 2.88
CA ALA A 658 4.28 -21.43 3.40
C ALA A 658 2.90 -21.51 2.68
N VAL A 659 2.88 -21.19 1.39
CA VAL A 659 1.68 -21.23 0.53
C VAL A 659 1.73 -22.42 -0.43
N CYS A 660 0.58 -23.09 -0.61
CA CYS A 660 0.40 -24.15 -1.60
C CYS A 660 -0.40 -23.67 -2.83
N LEU A 661 0.18 -23.83 -4.02
CA LEU A 661 -0.34 -23.40 -5.34
C LEU A 661 -0.26 -24.53 -6.38
N GLN A 662 -1.01 -24.46 -7.48
CA GLN A 662 -0.96 -25.46 -8.56
C GLN A 662 0.20 -25.25 -9.55
N GLN A 663 0.81 -24.06 -9.55
CA GLN A 663 1.96 -23.69 -10.35
C GLN A 663 2.80 -22.68 -9.55
N CYS A 664 4.11 -22.66 -9.75
CA CYS A 664 4.96 -21.65 -9.10
C CYS A 664 4.67 -20.24 -9.65
N PRO A 665 4.61 -19.21 -8.79
CA PRO A 665 4.41 -17.84 -9.22
C PRO A 665 5.71 -17.24 -9.76
N ASP A 666 5.60 -16.09 -10.43
CA ASP A 666 6.77 -15.32 -10.87
C ASP A 666 7.70 -15.00 -9.70
N GLY A 667 9.00 -14.99 -9.97
CA GLY A 667 10.07 -15.00 -8.97
C GLY A 667 10.44 -16.41 -8.44
N TYR A 668 9.77 -17.48 -8.87
CA TYR A 668 10.03 -18.86 -8.44
C TYR A 668 10.10 -19.85 -9.60
N TRP A 669 10.83 -20.95 -9.40
CA TRP A 669 10.91 -22.11 -10.30
C TRP A 669 10.49 -23.40 -9.57
N GLU A 670 10.04 -24.41 -10.32
CA GLU A 670 9.60 -25.70 -9.79
C GLU A 670 10.79 -26.66 -9.59
N ASP A 671 11.10 -27.00 -8.34
CA ASP A 671 11.96 -28.14 -8.03
C ASP A 671 11.15 -29.44 -8.14
N SER A 672 11.18 -30.03 -9.33
CA SER A 672 10.44 -31.26 -9.67
C SER A 672 10.90 -32.52 -8.92
N GLU A 673 12.05 -32.50 -8.23
CA GLU A 673 12.44 -33.61 -7.33
C GLU A 673 11.75 -33.54 -5.97
N SER A 674 11.28 -32.36 -5.54
CA SER A 674 10.66 -32.16 -4.22
C SER A 674 9.26 -31.54 -4.22
N SER A 675 8.73 -31.16 -5.39
CA SER A 675 7.44 -30.44 -5.54
C SER A 675 7.40 -29.12 -4.74
N VAL A 676 8.54 -28.43 -4.68
CA VAL A 676 8.72 -27.15 -3.98
C VAL A 676 9.00 -26.05 -5.00
N CYS A 677 8.25 -24.95 -4.91
CA CYS A 677 8.59 -23.71 -5.59
C CYS A 677 9.75 -23.03 -4.85
N ARG A 678 10.89 -22.90 -5.52
CA ARG A 678 12.09 -22.25 -4.98
C ARG A 678 12.27 -20.88 -5.63
N PRO A 679 12.59 -19.81 -4.89
CA PRO A 679 12.79 -18.52 -5.53
C PRO A 679 14.00 -18.53 -6.47
N CYS A 680 13.97 -17.65 -7.47
CA CYS A 680 15.02 -17.43 -8.45
C CYS A 680 16.32 -16.88 -7.82
N ALA A 681 17.33 -16.61 -8.65
CA ALA A 681 18.48 -15.80 -8.25
C ALA A 681 18.04 -14.37 -7.89
N ALA A 682 18.85 -13.65 -7.11
CA ALA A 682 18.58 -12.25 -6.80
C ALA A 682 18.46 -11.41 -8.08
N HIS A 683 17.52 -10.46 -8.07
CA HIS A 683 17.19 -9.59 -9.20
C HIS A 683 16.58 -10.25 -10.45
N CYS A 684 16.19 -11.51 -10.34
CA CYS A 684 15.52 -12.24 -11.40
C CYS A 684 14.00 -12.22 -11.20
N SER A 685 13.27 -11.65 -12.15
CA SER A 685 11.80 -11.53 -12.12
C SER A 685 11.12 -12.84 -12.52
N THR A 686 11.62 -13.54 -13.53
CA THR A 686 11.18 -14.92 -13.86
C THR A 686 12.36 -15.81 -14.23
N CYS A 687 12.33 -17.09 -13.86
CA CYS A 687 13.35 -18.09 -14.19
C CYS A 687 12.71 -19.45 -14.54
N SER A 688 13.46 -20.32 -15.23
CA SER A 688 12.95 -21.61 -15.74
C SER A 688 13.19 -22.80 -14.80
N ASP A 689 14.34 -23.48 -14.91
CA ASP A 689 14.58 -24.83 -14.36
C ASP A 689 15.54 -24.84 -13.16
N LYS A 690 16.01 -23.67 -12.76
CA LYS A 690 16.99 -23.42 -11.67
C LYS A 690 17.03 -21.92 -11.39
N ALA A 691 17.53 -21.55 -10.21
CA ALA A 691 17.68 -20.15 -9.80
C ALA A 691 18.53 -19.31 -10.80
N ASP A 692 19.60 -19.89 -11.34
CA ASP A 692 20.52 -19.27 -12.32
C ASP A 692 20.10 -19.55 -13.78
N SER A 693 18.80 -19.62 -14.07
CA SER A 693 18.23 -19.70 -15.42
C SER A 693 17.20 -18.59 -15.61
N CYS A 694 17.65 -17.35 -15.48
CA CYS A 694 16.77 -16.19 -15.54
C CYS A 694 16.23 -15.97 -16.95
N THR A 695 14.92 -15.75 -17.07
CA THR A 695 14.19 -15.44 -18.30
C THR A 695 13.71 -13.99 -18.38
N SER A 696 13.55 -13.30 -17.25
CA SER A 696 13.40 -11.83 -17.22
C SER A 696 13.94 -11.22 -15.91
N CYS A 697 14.42 -9.99 -15.96
CA CYS A 697 15.04 -9.29 -14.83
C CYS A 697 14.07 -8.31 -14.14
N GLU A 698 14.40 -7.91 -12.91
CA GLU A 698 13.81 -6.71 -12.30
C GLU A 698 14.07 -5.47 -13.17
N HIS A 699 13.18 -4.47 -13.12
CA HIS A 699 13.31 -3.25 -13.91
C HIS A 699 14.67 -2.56 -13.69
N HIS A 700 15.21 -1.99 -14.78
CA HIS A 700 16.54 -1.34 -14.84
C HIS A 700 17.75 -2.29 -14.78
N LEU A 701 17.55 -3.59 -14.98
CA LEU A 701 18.63 -4.58 -15.13
C LEU A 701 18.52 -5.33 -16.46
N VAL A 702 19.67 -5.67 -17.03
CA VAL A 702 19.77 -6.30 -18.36
C VAL A 702 20.08 -7.79 -18.29
N LEU A 703 19.40 -8.57 -19.11
CA LEU A 703 19.56 -10.02 -19.18
C LEU A 703 20.76 -10.41 -20.05
N HIS A 704 21.68 -11.20 -19.48
CA HIS A 704 22.82 -11.77 -20.19
C HIS A 704 23.09 -13.21 -19.74
N ASN A 705 23.04 -14.16 -20.68
CA ASN A 705 23.33 -15.59 -20.46
C ASN A 705 22.58 -16.22 -19.26
N GLY A 706 21.32 -15.84 -19.02
CA GLY A 706 20.50 -16.34 -17.91
C GLY A 706 20.77 -15.66 -16.55
N THR A 707 21.49 -14.54 -16.54
CA THR A 707 21.81 -13.74 -15.34
C THR A 707 21.48 -12.26 -15.56
N CYS A 708 21.04 -11.58 -14.50
CA CYS A 708 20.71 -10.15 -14.54
C CYS A 708 21.93 -9.30 -14.13
N LEU A 709 22.25 -8.28 -14.93
CA LEU A 709 23.41 -7.41 -14.75
C LEU A 709 22.99 -5.94 -14.72
N ALA A 710 23.73 -5.09 -13.99
CA ALA A 710 23.50 -3.65 -13.94
C ALA A 710 23.87 -2.90 -15.24
N SER A 711 24.56 -3.57 -16.16
CA SER A 711 24.86 -3.09 -17.52
C SER A 711 25.46 -4.22 -18.36
N CYS A 712 25.35 -4.15 -19.68
CA CYS A 712 25.96 -5.13 -20.57
C CYS A 712 27.50 -5.13 -20.49
N PRO A 713 28.15 -6.31 -20.63
CA PRO A 713 29.61 -6.43 -20.64
C PRO A 713 30.23 -5.80 -21.92
N PRO A 714 31.55 -5.51 -21.92
CA PRO A 714 32.25 -5.00 -23.11
C PRO A 714 32.02 -5.84 -24.36
N SER A 715 31.99 -5.19 -25.52
CA SER A 715 31.58 -5.76 -26.82
C SER A 715 30.13 -6.26 -26.91
N TYR A 716 29.26 -5.86 -25.97
CA TYR A 716 27.80 -5.96 -26.06
C TYR A 716 27.15 -4.58 -25.85
N PHE A 717 25.91 -4.45 -26.31
CA PHE A 717 25.03 -3.30 -26.08
C PHE A 717 23.64 -3.78 -25.58
N GLU A 718 22.91 -2.87 -24.97
CA GLU A 718 21.56 -3.08 -24.43
C GLU A 718 20.50 -2.91 -25.53
N THR A 719 19.60 -3.88 -25.67
CA THR A 719 18.44 -3.80 -26.58
C THR A 719 17.20 -3.24 -25.89
N GLU A 720 16.19 -2.87 -26.69
CA GLU A 720 14.89 -2.41 -26.19
C GLU A 720 14.17 -3.47 -25.31
N ASP A 721 14.45 -4.76 -25.53
CA ASP A 721 14.00 -5.89 -24.71
C ASP A 721 14.82 -6.09 -23.40
N TYR A 722 15.61 -5.09 -22.98
CA TYR A 722 16.54 -5.17 -21.84
C TYR A 722 17.48 -6.39 -21.87
N SER A 723 17.98 -6.77 -23.04
CA SER A 723 18.92 -7.89 -23.19
C SER A 723 20.23 -7.49 -23.89
N CYS A 724 21.30 -8.22 -23.63
CA CYS A 724 22.63 -7.86 -24.12
C CYS A 724 22.97 -8.51 -25.47
N ALA A 725 22.87 -7.74 -26.55
CA ALA A 725 23.25 -8.14 -27.91
C ALA A 725 24.71 -7.78 -28.25
N LYS A 726 25.34 -8.47 -29.20
CA LYS A 726 26.77 -8.26 -29.54
C LYS A 726 26.99 -7.03 -30.43
N CYS A 727 28.07 -6.30 -30.16
CA CYS A 727 28.60 -5.28 -31.06
C CYS A 727 29.15 -5.87 -32.38
N HIS A 728 29.28 -5.01 -33.39
CA HIS A 728 30.06 -5.35 -34.58
C HIS A 728 31.53 -5.63 -34.22
N SER A 729 32.18 -6.55 -34.93
CA SER A 729 33.50 -7.12 -34.59
C SER A 729 34.70 -6.16 -34.73
N SER A 730 34.48 -4.94 -35.19
CA SER A 730 35.46 -3.85 -35.19
C SER A 730 35.33 -2.89 -33.99
N CYS A 731 34.21 -2.95 -33.26
CA CYS A 731 33.93 -2.11 -32.10
C CYS A 731 34.38 -2.77 -30.79
N ASP A 732 34.94 -1.98 -29.88
CA ASP A 732 35.25 -2.37 -28.50
C ASP A 732 34.02 -2.16 -27.59
N THR A 733 33.34 -1.02 -27.76
CA THR A 733 31.97 -0.77 -27.29
C THR A 733 31.14 -0.11 -28.41
N CYS A 734 29.82 -0.26 -28.36
CA CYS A 734 28.90 0.20 -29.40
C CYS A 734 27.57 0.68 -28.80
N GLU A 735 26.79 1.40 -29.62
CA GLU A 735 25.39 1.77 -29.35
C GLU A 735 24.39 0.96 -30.21
N GLY A 736 24.88 -0.03 -30.96
CA GLY A 736 24.07 -0.91 -31.80
C GLY A 736 24.92 -1.89 -32.61
N PRO A 737 24.29 -2.77 -33.42
CA PRO A 737 24.97 -3.91 -34.06
C PRO A 737 25.71 -3.56 -35.36
N ALA A 738 25.55 -2.35 -35.91
CA ALA A 738 26.17 -1.97 -37.19
C ALA A 738 27.62 -1.48 -37.04
N GLU A 739 28.42 -1.63 -38.12
CA GLU A 739 29.81 -1.13 -38.18
C GLU A 739 29.92 0.40 -37.94
N THR A 740 28.85 1.15 -38.21
CA THR A 740 28.74 2.62 -38.00
C THR A 740 28.34 3.02 -36.59
N GLN A 741 28.10 2.07 -35.68
CA GLN A 741 27.63 2.33 -34.31
C GLN A 741 28.72 2.03 -33.26
N CYS A 742 30.00 2.04 -33.66
CA CYS A 742 31.11 1.89 -32.72
C CYS A 742 31.33 3.16 -31.89
N VAL A 743 31.26 3.03 -30.57
CA VAL A 743 31.54 4.13 -29.62
C VAL A 743 33.03 4.21 -29.33
N THR A 744 33.65 3.08 -28.98
CA THR A 744 35.10 2.93 -28.86
C THR A 744 35.62 1.84 -29.81
N CYS A 745 36.84 2.03 -30.29
CA CYS A 745 37.54 1.09 -31.17
C CYS A 745 38.54 0.24 -30.39
N HIS A 746 38.76 -0.99 -30.84
CA HIS A 746 39.78 -1.86 -30.25
C HIS A 746 41.18 -1.19 -30.30
N PRO A 747 42.13 -1.57 -29.42
CA PRO A 747 43.40 -0.85 -29.27
C PRO A 747 44.27 -0.70 -30.55
N SER A 748 44.03 -1.50 -31.59
CA SER A 748 44.73 -1.47 -32.89
C SER A 748 44.09 -0.55 -33.95
N SER A 749 42.85 -0.10 -33.77
CA SER A 749 42.10 0.70 -34.75
C SER A 749 41.87 2.15 -34.27
N PHE A 750 41.32 2.97 -35.17
CA PHE A 750 41.04 4.39 -34.99
C PHE A 750 39.59 4.68 -35.37
N SER A 751 38.92 5.57 -34.63
CA SER A 751 37.56 6.01 -34.95
C SER A 751 37.55 7.00 -36.12
N LEU A 752 36.60 6.79 -37.03
CA LEU A 752 36.24 7.68 -38.12
C LEU A 752 34.72 7.56 -38.36
N GLU A 753 33.97 8.60 -38.01
CA GLU A 753 32.53 8.73 -38.32
C GLU A 753 31.70 7.50 -37.89
N GLY A 754 31.85 7.09 -36.62
CA GLY A 754 31.16 5.93 -36.04
C GLY A 754 31.74 4.56 -36.42
N ARG A 755 32.71 4.49 -37.34
CA ARG A 755 33.40 3.26 -37.75
C ARG A 755 34.79 3.15 -37.14
N CYS A 756 35.27 1.92 -36.97
CA CYS A 756 36.62 1.62 -36.49
C CYS A 756 37.52 1.07 -37.62
N VAL A 757 38.49 1.87 -38.05
CA VAL A 757 39.39 1.56 -39.18
C VAL A 757 40.82 1.26 -38.70
N ASN A 758 41.47 0.27 -39.32
CA ASN A 758 42.86 -0.11 -38.97
C ASN A 758 43.91 0.88 -39.51
N ALA A 759 43.56 1.68 -40.52
CA ALA A 759 44.37 2.77 -41.06
C ALA A 759 43.44 3.89 -41.55
N CYS A 760 43.87 5.15 -41.39
CA CYS A 760 43.11 6.30 -41.86
C CYS A 760 43.21 6.45 -43.39
N PRO A 761 42.13 6.86 -44.07
CA PRO A 761 42.15 7.10 -45.52
C PRO A 761 42.92 8.38 -45.89
N SER A 762 43.20 8.56 -47.18
CA SER A 762 43.81 9.79 -47.73
C SER A 762 43.02 11.04 -47.31
N GLY A 763 43.73 12.16 -47.08
CA GLY A 763 43.14 13.35 -46.47
C GLY A 763 42.95 13.26 -44.94
N TYR A 764 43.36 12.18 -44.28
CA TYR A 764 43.34 12.01 -42.82
C TYR A 764 44.67 11.45 -42.27
N TYR A 765 44.96 11.71 -40.99
CA TYR A 765 46.08 11.15 -40.23
C TYR A 765 45.63 10.57 -38.88
N ALA A 766 46.38 9.58 -38.38
CA ALA A 766 46.05 8.88 -37.13
C ALA A 766 46.60 9.61 -35.89
N ASP A 767 45.74 10.29 -35.11
CA ASP A 767 46.14 10.84 -33.80
C ASP A 767 46.19 9.71 -32.76
N LYS A 768 47.40 9.23 -32.47
CA LYS A 768 47.65 8.15 -31.49
C LYS A 768 47.24 8.48 -30.05
N LYS A 769 47.00 9.75 -29.70
CA LYS A 769 46.50 10.16 -28.38
C LYS A 769 44.97 10.22 -28.33
N ARG A 770 44.30 10.59 -29.42
CA ARG A 770 42.83 10.57 -29.54
C ARG A 770 42.25 9.20 -29.91
N LYS A 771 43.04 8.34 -30.58
CA LYS A 771 42.54 7.11 -31.26
C LYS A 771 41.53 7.42 -32.37
N GLU A 772 41.75 8.53 -33.09
CA GLU A 772 40.87 9.03 -34.15
C GLU A 772 41.65 9.34 -35.44
N CYS A 773 40.95 9.29 -36.56
CA CYS A 773 41.42 9.80 -37.84
C CYS A 773 41.09 11.30 -37.97
N MET A 774 42.12 12.14 -37.84
CA MET A 774 42.03 13.60 -37.92
C MET A 774 42.22 14.07 -39.36
N LYS A 775 41.38 14.99 -39.85
CA LYS A 775 41.48 15.52 -41.21
C LYS A 775 42.78 16.33 -41.41
N CYS A 776 43.38 16.24 -42.60
CA CYS A 776 44.55 17.03 -42.99
C CYS A 776 44.23 18.53 -43.11
N PRO A 777 45.25 19.42 -43.04
CA PRO A 777 45.09 20.84 -43.31
C PRO A 777 44.54 21.11 -44.72
N VAL A 778 43.95 22.29 -44.95
CA VAL A 778 43.49 22.70 -46.29
C VAL A 778 44.61 22.64 -47.35
N GLY A 779 44.26 22.20 -48.56
CA GLY A 779 45.18 22.04 -49.69
C GLY A 779 46.16 20.87 -49.55
N CYS A 780 45.90 19.91 -48.65
CA CYS A 780 46.81 18.81 -48.33
C CYS A 780 46.18 17.42 -48.57
N SER A 781 46.73 16.68 -49.53
CA SER A 781 46.29 15.32 -49.89
C SER A 781 46.80 14.23 -48.93
N THR A 782 48.02 14.38 -48.39
CA THR A 782 48.55 13.47 -47.35
C THR A 782 49.33 14.22 -46.27
N CYS A 783 49.13 13.85 -45.00
CA CYS A 783 49.74 14.50 -43.85
C CYS A 783 50.09 13.49 -42.74
N ILE A 784 51.01 13.88 -41.85
CA ILE A 784 51.40 13.06 -40.67
C ILE A 784 50.90 13.69 -39.36
N SER A 785 50.60 14.99 -39.38
CA SER A 785 49.93 15.73 -38.30
C SER A 785 49.45 17.08 -38.86
N ALA A 786 49.76 18.20 -38.19
CA ALA A 786 49.63 19.54 -38.77
C ALA A 786 50.64 19.80 -39.92
N PHE A 787 51.62 18.92 -40.12
CA PHE A 787 52.54 18.95 -41.26
C PHE A 787 52.00 18.17 -42.45
N CYS A 788 51.95 18.84 -43.60
CA CYS A 788 51.59 18.23 -44.88
C CYS A 788 52.81 17.59 -45.55
N MET A 789 52.58 16.48 -46.26
CA MET A 789 53.58 15.74 -47.04
C MET A 789 53.38 15.91 -48.55
N SER A 790 52.12 15.97 -49.02
CA SER A 790 51.77 16.26 -50.40
C SER A 790 50.55 17.19 -50.46
N CYS A 791 50.61 18.23 -51.29
CA CYS A 791 49.51 19.16 -51.48
C CYS A 791 48.48 18.64 -52.50
N ASP A 792 47.35 19.34 -52.61
CA ASP A 792 46.36 19.16 -53.66
C ASP A 792 46.76 19.91 -54.95
N ALA A 793 46.03 19.70 -56.05
CA ALA A 793 46.28 20.42 -57.30
C ALA A 793 46.12 21.94 -57.12
N ASN A 794 47.04 22.72 -57.69
CA ASN A 794 47.18 24.19 -57.54
C ASN A 794 47.64 24.67 -56.14
N TRP A 795 48.16 23.77 -55.30
CA TRP A 795 48.76 24.11 -54.00
C TRP A 795 50.23 23.66 -53.91
N GLU A 796 51.08 24.47 -53.29
CA GLU A 796 52.52 24.26 -53.13
C GLU A 796 52.93 24.18 -51.65
N LEU A 797 53.86 23.27 -51.33
CA LEU A 797 54.33 23.05 -49.97
C LEU A 797 55.39 24.09 -49.57
N ASN A 798 55.02 25.01 -48.69
CA ASN A 798 55.95 26.03 -48.21
C ASN A 798 56.99 25.50 -47.22
N LYS A 799 58.04 26.28 -46.96
CA LYS A 799 59.16 25.94 -46.05
C LYS A 799 58.77 25.71 -44.57
N LYS A 800 57.49 25.89 -44.20
CA LYS A 800 56.93 25.60 -42.86
C LYS A 800 56.05 24.34 -42.86
N GLY A 801 56.02 23.56 -43.95
CA GLY A 801 55.26 22.31 -44.05
C GLY A 801 53.74 22.50 -44.17
N LYS A 802 53.30 23.65 -44.66
CA LYS A 802 51.89 23.94 -45.00
C LYS A 802 51.76 24.16 -46.51
N CYS A 803 50.63 23.75 -47.07
CA CYS A 803 50.26 24.10 -48.43
C CYS A 803 49.77 25.56 -48.51
N ILE A 804 50.09 26.24 -49.61
CA ILE A 804 49.57 27.55 -50.02
C ILE A 804 49.15 27.48 -51.49
N GLN A 805 48.22 28.30 -51.96
CA GLN A 805 47.89 28.32 -53.40
C GLN A 805 49.10 28.82 -54.22
N THR A 806 49.31 28.24 -55.39
CA THR A 806 50.39 28.66 -56.32
C THR A 806 50.23 30.14 -56.68
N GLY A 807 51.20 30.97 -56.29
CA GLY A 807 51.20 32.42 -56.52
C GLY A 807 50.87 33.30 -55.30
N SER A 808 50.41 32.71 -54.18
CA SER A 808 50.18 33.46 -52.92
C SER A 808 51.47 34.02 -52.29
N ASP A 809 52.65 33.64 -52.78
CA ASP A 809 53.95 34.20 -52.39
C ASP A 809 54.14 35.67 -52.79
N LYS A 810 53.27 36.19 -53.66
CA LYS A 810 53.28 37.57 -54.17
C LYS A 810 52.32 38.52 -53.43
N CYS A 811 51.44 37.98 -52.57
CA CYS A 811 50.39 38.73 -51.90
C CYS A 811 50.75 39.07 -50.44
N SER A 812 50.10 40.09 -49.89
CA SER A 812 50.33 40.57 -48.53
C SER A 812 49.60 39.72 -47.49
N SER A 813 49.99 39.84 -46.22
CA SER A 813 49.20 39.29 -45.11
C SER A 813 47.83 39.95 -45.06
N GLY A 814 46.76 39.19 -45.31
CA GLY A 814 45.38 39.69 -45.46
C GLY A 814 44.86 39.70 -46.90
N GLU A 815 45.60 39.08 -47.85
CA GLU A 815 45.21 38.91 -49.24
C GLU A 815 45.29 37.43 -49.67
N TYR A 816 44.46 37.01 -50.63
CA TYR A 816 44.52 35.71 -51.32
C TYR A 816 44.75 35.91 -52.82
N PHE A 817 45.15 34.84 -53.53
CA PHE A 817 45.48 34.91 -54.97
C PHE A 817 44.41 34.18 -55.79
N ASP A 818 43.72 34.89 -56.68
CA ASP A 818 42.62 34.33 -57.50
C ASP A 818 43.08 33.61 -58.78
N GLY A 819 44.38 33.63 -59.07
CA GLY A 819 44.99 33.15 -60.33
C GLY A 819 45.55 34.26 -61.22
N ALA A 820 45.13 35.52 -61.00
CA ALA A 820 45.58 36.71 -61.72
C ALA A 820 45.96 37.88 -60.78
N SER A 821 45.28 38.01 -59.65
CA SER A 821 45.26 39.18 -58.76
C SER A 821 45.42 38.77 -57.29
N CYS A 822 46.01 39.66 -56.49
CA CYS A 822 45.93 39.58 -55.02
C CYS A 822 44.69 40.36 -54.56
N ASN A 823 43.68 39.65 -54.05
CA ASN A 823 42.45 40.23 -53.56
C ASN A 823 42.42 40.21 -52.03
N ARG A 824 41.80 41.21 -51.41
CA ARG A 824 41.74 41.30 -49.94
C ARG A 824 40.80 40.25 -49.36
N CYS A 825 41.17 39.67 -48.22
CA CYS A 825 40.32 38.75 -47.48
C CYS A 825 39.03 39.41 -46.99
N ASN A 826 38.03 38.58 -46.70
CA ASN A 826 36.83 38.97 -45.95
C ASN A 826 37.22 39.68 -44.65
N ASN A 827 36.48 40.74 -44.27
CA ASN A 827 36.74 41.49 -43.03
C ASN A 827 36.63 40.64 -41.74
N ALA A 828 35.99 39.46 -41.81
CA ALA A 828 35.96 38.50 -40.70
C ALA A 828 37.29 37.73 -40.51
N CYS A 829 38.12 37.61 -41.55
CA CYS A 829 39.39 36.87 -41.54
C CYS A 829 40.60 37.80 -41.32
N ASP A 830 41.66 37.28 -40.72
CA ASP A 830 43.00 37.92 -40.67
C ASP A 830 43.91 37.44 -41.84
N SER A 831 43.73 36.19 -42.27
CA SER A 831 44.22 35.68 -43.56
C SER A 831 43.26 34.62 -44.09
N CYS A 832 43.30 34.33 -45.39
CA CYS A 832 42.32 33.50 -46.09
C CYS A 832 42.94 32.81 -47.33
N TYR A 833 42.16 31.93 -47.98
CA TYR A 833 42.47 31.37 -49.32
C TYR A 833 41.36 31.67 -50.35
N GLY A 834 40.42 32.56 -50.01
CA GLY A 834 39.23 32.93 -50.79
C GLY A 834 38.49 34.10 -50.14
N ASP A 835 37.41 34.55 -50.78
CA ASP A 835 36.61 35.74 -50.42
C ASP A 835 35.45 35.47 -49.44
N GLU A 836 34.88 34.26 -49.45
CA GLU A 836 33.85 33.87 -48.48
C GLU A 836 34.34 33.90 -47.02
N ASP A 837 33.43 34.11 -46.07
CA ASP A 837 33.70 34.08 -44.62
C ASP A 837 33.99 32.67 -44.07
N THR A 838 33.88 31.66 -44.94
CA THR A 838 34.22 30.24 -44.78
C THR A 838 35.67 29.91 -45.19
N ASN A 839 36.41 30.85 -45.77
CA ASN A 839 37.75 30.60 -46.35
C ASN A 839 38.91 31.17 -45.50
N CYS A 840 38.70 31.44 -44.21
CA CYS A 840 39.70 31.98 -43.30
C CYS A 840 40.78 30.94 -42.91
N LEU A 841 42.02 31.40 -42.74
CA LEU A 841 43.19 30.67 -42.27
C LEU A 841 43.65 31.13 -40.87
N THR A 842 43.39 32.40 -40.53
CA THR A 842 43.57 33.01 -39.20
C THR A 842 42.44 34.02 -38.95
N CYS A 843 42.20 34.35 -37.68
CA CYS A 843 41.17 35.27 -37.24
C CYS A 843 41.77 36.43 -36.44
N PRO A 844 41.20 37.65 -36.51
CA PRO A 844 41.60 38.77 -35.66
C PRO A 844 41.16 38.52 -34.22
N ALA A 845 42.05 38.72 -33.25
CA ALA A 845 41.73 38.54 -31.84
C ALA A 845 40.61 39.50 -31.39
N PRO A 846 39.63 39.06 -30.58
CA PRO A 846 39.60 37.81 -29.82
C PRO A 846 39.03 36.58 -30.57
N ASN A 847 38.60 36.72 -31.84
CA ASN A 847 37.87 35.66 -32.55
C ASN A 847 38.73 34.41 -32.78
N LEU A 848 38.07 33.26 -32.76
CA LEU A 848 38.65 31.92 -32.86
C LEU A 848 38.35 31.33 -34.24
N LEU A 849 39.29 30.56 -34.81
CA LEU A 849 39.06 29.85 -36.08
C LEU A 849 38.38 28.50 -35.84
N GLU A 850 37.20 28.30 -36.41
CA GLU A 850 36.47 27.03 -36.43
C GLU A 850 36.08 26.66 -37.86
N ASN A 851 36.47 25.47 -38.34
CA ASN A 851 36.13 24.96 -39.67
C ASN A 851 36.32 25.99 -40.83
N TYR A 852 37.40 26.77 -40.76
CA TYR A 852 37.77 27.86 -41.69
C TYR A 852 36.88 29.12 -41.64
N LYS A 853 35.96 29.22 -40.67
CA LYS A 853 35.23 30.45 -40.33
C LYS A 853 35.75 31.05 -39.01
N CYS A 854 35.60 32.36 -38.84
CA CYS A 854 35.91 33.05 -37.59
C CYS A 854 34.66 33.21 -36.72
N VAL A 855 34.75 32.79 -35.45
CA VAL A 855 33.65 32.79 -34.47
C VAL A 855 34.09 33.46 -33.16
N ALA A 856 33.17 34.06 -32.41
CA ALA A 856 33.48 34.69 -31.12
C ALA A 856 33.72 33.64 -30.02
N GLU A 857 32.91 32.59 -30.00
CA GLU A 857 33.02 31.42 -29.13
C GLU A 857 32.90 30.13 -29.97
N CYS A 858 33.45 29.02 -29.48
CA CYS A 858 33.42 27.75 -30.20
C CYS A 858 32.05 27.06 -30.14
N SER A 859 31.66 26.40 -31.22
CA SER A 859 30.42 25.63 -31.29
C SER A 859 30.44 24.43 -30.35
N ARG A 860 29.23 23.94 -29.98
CA ARG A 860 29.06 22.69 -29.23
C ARG A 860 29.78 21.53 -29.96
N GLY A 861 30.64 20.81 -29.23
CA GLY A 861 31.54 19.80 -29.79
C GLY A 861 32.97 20.27 -30.07
N TYR A 862 33.30 21.53 -29.75
CA TYR A 862 34.65 22.11 -29.87
C TYR A 862 35.08 22.79 -28.56
N PHE A 863 36.39 22.97 -28.37
CA PHE A 863 37.00 23.75 -27.28
C PHE A 863 38.09 24.68 -27.80
N SER A 864 38.38 25.77 -27.09
CA SER A 864 39.40 26.75 -27.50
C SER A 864 40.83 26.27 -27.16
N GLU A 865 41.66 26.09 -28.19
CA GLU A 865 43.08 25.75 -28.07
C GLU A 865 43.89 26.73 -28.95
N SER A 866 44.64 27.65 -28.33
CA SER A 866 45.57 28.58 -29.00
C SER A 866 44.97 29.41 -30.15
N GLY A 867 43.82 30.07 -29.91
CA GLY A 867 43.15 30.91 -30.92
C GLY A 867 42.36 30.15 -31.98
N ARG A 868 42.12 28.85 -31.78
CA ARG A 868 41.36 27.97 -32.67
C ARG A 868 40.39 27.09 -31.91
N CYS A 869 39.25 26.79 -32.52
CA CYS A 869 38.29 25.84 -32.01
C CYS A 869 38.67 24.43 -32.48
N THR A 870 38.99 23.56 -31.53
CA THR A 870 39.47 22.20 -31.76
C THR A 870 38.39 21.21 -31.34
N ARG A 871 38.06 20.23 -32.18
CA ARG A 871 37.00 19.25 -31.91
C ARG A 871 37.29 18.42 -30.65
N CYS A 872 36.24 18.14 -29.87
CA CYS A 872 36.24 17.16 -28.80
C CYS A 872 36.47 15.73 -29.32
N VAL A 873 36.77 14.81 -28.40
CA VAL A 873 36.96 13.37 -28.66
C VAL A 873 35.65 12.71 -29.12
N HIS A 874 35.73 11.60 -29.86
CA HIS A 874 34.58 10.78 -30.26
C HIS A 874 33.66 10.47 -29.05
N GLY A 875 32.34 10.54 -29.26
CA GLY A 875 31.33 10.38 -28.20
C GLY A 875 31.18 11.56 -27.23
N CYS A 876 31.96 12.64 -27.36
CA CYS A 876 31.88 13.82 -26.51
C CYS A 876 31.14 14.99 -27.19
N ALA A 877 30.15 15.57 -26.50
CA ALA A 877 29.34 16.69 -26.98
C ALA A 877 29.82 18.07 -26.48
N ALA A 878 30.56 18.14 -25.37
CA ALA A 878 31.26 19.34 -24.91
C ALA A 878 32.49 18.95 -24.09
N CYS A 879 33.59 19.68 -24.23
CA CYS A 879 34.86 19.40 -23.55
C CYS A 879 35.59 20.70 -23.19
N VAL A 880 36.49 20.62 -22.20
CA VAL A 880 37.35 21.75 -21.78
C VAL A 880 38.82 21.55 -22.18
N SER A 881 39.19 20.37 -22.66
CA SER A 881 40.50 20.09 -23.24
C SER A 881 40.46 18.88 -24.17
N ARG A 882 41.59 18.65 -24.86
CA ARG A 882 41.83 17.51 -25.78
C ARG A 882 41.45 16.13 -25.22
N LEU A 883 41.43 15.93 -23.91
CA LEU A 883 41.14 14.65 -23.25
C LEU A 883 40.15 14.77 -22.07
N ASN A 884 39.55 15.94 -21.82
CA ASN A 884 38.63 16.14 -20.70
C ASN A 884 37.25 16.58 -21.23
N CYS A 885 36.38 15.60 -21.41
CA CYS A 885 34.98 15.78 -21.76
C CYS A 885 34.17 16.25 -20.53
N THR A 886 33.20 17.14 -20.76
CA THR A 886 32.28 17.67 -19.75
C THR A 886 30.81 17.38 -20.03
N ALA A 887 30.45 16.99 -21.26
CA ALA A 887 29.14 16.40 -21.58
C ALA A 887 29.28 15.40 -22.72
N CYS A 888 28.63 14.24 -22.60
CA CYS A 888 28.67 13.18 -23.61
C CYS A 888 27.57 13.34 -24.67
N ALA A 889 27.73 12.63 -25.80
CA ALA A 889 26.74 12.56 -26.88
C ALA A 889 25.83 11.34 -26.72
N GLY A 890 24.56 11.47 -27.13
CA GLY A 890 23.60 10.37 -27.15
C GLY A 890 23.38 9.74 -25.76
N ALA A 891 23.31 8.41 -25.72
CA ALA A 891 23.10 7.65 -24.49
C ALA A 891 24.36 7.53 -23.59
N LEU A 892 25.52 8.01 -24.02
CA LEU A 892 26.79 7.78 -23.34
C LEU A 892 26.87 8.45 -21.96
N ARG A 893 27.54 7.79 -21.02
CA ARG A 893 27.68 8.24 -19.63
C ARG A 893 29.05 8.86 -19.37
N LEU A 894 29.10 10.01 -18.72
CA LEU A 894 30.34 10.70 -18.36
C LEU A 894 30.96 10.10 -17.09
N GLN A 895 32.21 9.64 -17.17
CA GLN A 895 32.99 9.16 -16.03
C GLN A 895 34.43 9.69 -16.11
N SER A 896 34.85 10.46 -15.10
CA SER A 896 36.24 10.96 -14.96
C SER A 896 36.82 11.67 -16.19
N GLY A 897 36.00 12.44 -16.92
CA GLY A 897 36.40 13.17 -18.13
C GLY A 897 36.32 12.38 -19.44
N ALA A 898 35.85 11.12 -19.41
CA ALA A 898 35.66 10.28 -20.59
C ALA A 898 34.20 9.80 -20.71
N CYS A 899 33.74 9.59 -21.94
CA CYS A 899 32.42 9.04 -22.23
C CYS A 899 32.49 7.52 -22.39
N ARG A 900 31.53 6.80 -21.81
CA ARG A 900 31.48 5.33 -21.79
C ARG A 900 30.05 4.86 -22.07
N THR A 901 29.89 3.66 -22.63
CA THR A 901 28.56 3.03 -22.77
C THR A 901 28.02 2.60 -21.40
N SER A 902 28.86 1.95 -20.59
CA SER A 902 28.56 1.53 -19.22
C SER A 902 29.52 2.14 -18.18
N CYS A 903 29.00 2.31 -16.96
CA CYS A 903 29.79 2.72 -15.81
C CYS A 903 30.67 1.56 -15.31
N ALA A 904 31.85 1.85 -14.77
CA ALA A 904 32.72 0.83 -14.19
C ALA A 904 32.16 0.27 -12.85
N ASP A 905 32.58 -0.94 -12.45
CA ASP A 905 32.35 -1.49 -11.10
C ASP A 905 32.56 -0.42 -10.01
N GLY A 906 31.64 -0.35 -9.05
CA GLY A 906 31.57 0.70 -8.03
C GLY A 906 30.87 1.99 -8.47
N TYR A 907 30.23 2.03 -9.64
CA TYR A 907 29.46 3.17 -10.15
C TYR A 907 28.15 2.74 -10.84
N TYR A 908 27.11 3.58 -10.77
CA TYR A 908 25.85 3.44 -11.50
C TYR A 908 25.60 4.67 -12.42
N ALA A 909 24.67 4.55 -13.36
CA ALA A 909 24.32 5.64 -14.27
C ALA A 909 23.28 6.58 -13.64
N ASP A 910 23.64 7.85 -13.45
CA ASP A 910 22.77 8.92 -12.96
C ASP A 910 22.73 10.07 -13.96
N ARG A 911 21.55 10.28 -14.58
CA ARG A 911 21.25 11.41 -15.50
C ARG A 911 22.33 11.70 -16.56
N GLY A 912 22.95 10.66 -17.12
CA GLY A 912 24.03 10.78 -18.13
C GLY A 912 25.46 10.87 -17.57
N THR A 913 25.63 10.69 -16.27
CA THR A 913 26.93 10.62 -15.58
C THR A 913 27.07 9.28 -14.84
N CYS A 914 28.29 8.92 -14.43
CA CYS A 914 28.53 7.75 -13.58
C CYS A 914 28.78 8.18 -12.13
N ALA A 915 27.73 8.07 -11.30
CA ALA A 915 27.79 8.31 -9.86
C ALA A 915 28.30 7.06 -9.11
N LYS A 916 28.85 7.23 -7.90
CA LYS A 916 29.42 6.11 -7.12
C LYS A 916 28.35 5.27 -6.44
N CYS A 917 28.57 3.97 -6.40
CA CYS A 917 27.85 3.06 -5.51
C CYS A 917 28.17 3.33 -4.04
N TYR A 918 27.28 2.87 -3.16
CA TYR A 918 27.59 2.72 -1.74
C TYR A 918 28.76 1.76 -1.51
N LEU A 919 29.58 2.02 -0.48
CA LEU A 919 30.92 1.44 -0.33
C LEU A 919 30.98 -0.09 -0.16
N SER A 920 29.90 -0.73 0.31
CA SER A 920 29.82 -2.19 0.40
C SER A 920 29.31 -2.88 -0.87
N CYS A 921 28.81 -2.14 -1.87
CA CYS A 921 28.42 -2.71 -3.16
C CYS A 921 29.64 -2.91 -4.07
N ARG A 922 29.62 -3.96 -4.90
CA ARG A 922 30.52 -4.08 -6.06
C ARG A 922 29.90 -3.46 -7.31
N THR A 923 28.62 -3.74 -7.56
CA THR A 923 27.80 -3.01 -8.54
C THR A 923 26.49 -2.63 -7.87
N CYS A 924 25.82 -1.59 -8.39
CA CYS A 924 24.60 -1.05 -7.83
C CYS A 924 23.70 -0.49 -8.95
N ILE A 925 22.41 -0.34 -8.64
CA ILE A 925 21.42 0.37 -9.47
C ILE A 925 21.17 1.81 -8.98
N GLY A 926 21.71 2.18 -7.82
CA GLY A 926 21.55 3.51 -7.25
C GLY A 926 22.54 3.80 -6.11
N PRO A 927 22.46 5.00 -5.49
CA PRO A 927 23.46 5.47 -4.53
C PRO A 927 23.30 4.88 -3.12
N ARG A 928 22.15 4.27 -2.80
CA ARG A 928 21.84 3.80 -1.44
C ARG A 928 22.52 2.46 -1.11
N ARG A 929 22.53 2.10 0.18
CA ARG A 929 23.16 0.87 0.71
C ARG A 929 22.40 -0.41 0.35
N ASP A 930 21.09 -0.27 0.16
CA ASP A 930 20.06 -1.25 -0.22
C ASP A 930 19.89 -1.39 -1.75
N GLN A 931 20.75 -0.73 -2.53
CA GLN A 931 20.69 -0.73 -3.99
C GLN A 931 21.89 -1.43 -4.65
N CYS A 932 22.56 -2.33 -3.92
CA CYS A 932 23.62 -3.16 -4.48
C CYS A 932 23.02 -4.25 -5.39
N ALA A 933 23.52 -4.35 -6.62
CA ALA A 933 23.19 -5.43 -7.57
C ALA A 933 24.19 -6.61 -7.47
N SER A 934 25.39 -6.38 -6.92
CA SER A 934 26.33 -7.43 -6.56
C SER A 934 27.28 -7.00 -5.45
N CYS A 935 27.84 -7.99 -4.72
CA CYS A 935 28.71 -7.75 -3.58
C CYS A 935 30.19 -8.09 -3.86
N PRO A 936 31.13 -7.50 -3.09
CA PRO A 936 32.54 -7.88 -3.10
C PRO A 936 32.75 -9.35 -2.72
N SER A 937 33.85 -9.94 -3.18
CA SER A 937 34.20 -11.33 -2.86
C SER A 937 34.25 -11.58 -1.35
N GLY A 938 33.54 -12.63 -0.89
CA GLY A 938 33.43 -12.99 0.51
C GLY A 938 32.20 -12.41 1.23
N TRP A 939 31.53 -11.39 0.67
CA TRP A 939 30.28 -10.84 1.20
C TRP A 939 29.06 -11.59 0.62
N ARG A 940 27.85 -11.27 1.09
CA ARG A 940 26.55 -11.79 0.62
C ARG A 940 25.58 -10.63 0.41
N LEU A 941 24.68 -10.79 -0.55
CA LEU A 941 23.56 -9.87 -0.78
C LEU A 941 22.36 -10.31 0.08
N ALA A 942 21.77 -9.38 0.83
CA ALA A 942 20.57 -9.56 1.64
C ALA A 942 19.63 -8.37 1.37
N ALA A 943 18.49 -8.61 0.69
CA ALA A 943 17.51 -7.56 0.35
C ALA A 943 18.14 -6.26 -0.22
N GLY A 944 19.07 -6.41 -1.18
CA GLY A 944 19.77 -5.28 -1.82
C GLY A 944 20.97 -4.72 -1.05
N GLU A 945 21.17 -5.11 0.21
CA GLU A 945 22.35 -4.74 1.01
C GLU A 945 23.46 -5.80 0.95
N CYS A 946 24.72 -5.36 0.90
CA CYS A 946 25.87 -6.26 1.02
C CYS A 946 26.38 -6.34 2.47
N HIS A 947 26.45 -7.56 3.02
CA HIS A 947 26.97 -7.88 4.37
C HIS A 947 28.08 -8.94 4.32
N PRO A 948 28.99 -9.03 5.33
CA PRO A 948 29.97 -10.12 5.40
C PRO A 948 29.33 -11.49 5.67
N GLU A 949 28.33 -11.50 6.55
CA GLU A 949 27.52 -12.64 7.01
C GLU A 949 26.04 -12.22 6.98
N CYS A 950 25.11 -13.15 6.98
CA CYS A 950 23.68 -12.81 6.87
C CYS A 950 23.16 -12.13 8.16
N PRO A 951 22.41 -11.01 8.07
CA PRO A 951 21.87 -10.33 9.24
C PRO A 951 20.73 -11.13 9.91
N GLN A 952 20.41 -10.82 11.17
CA GLN A 952 19.29 -11.45 11.90
C GLN A 952 17.98 -11.33 11.09
N GLY A 953 17.20 -12.42 11.03
CA GLY A 953 16.06 -12.54 10.13
C GLY A 953 16.40 -13.01 8.70
N PHE A 954 17.65 -13.39 8.43
CA PHE A 954 18.08 -14.01 7.16
C PHE A 954 18.98 -15.24 7.40
N TYR A 955 18.91 -16.22 6.51
CA TYR A 955 19.78 -17.40 6.47
C TYR A 955 20.63 -17.42 5.18
N GLN A 956 21.75 -18.15 5.20
CA GLN A 956 22.61 -18.29 4.02
C GLN A 956 22.01 -19.29 3.02
N SER A 957 21.92 -18.89 1.76
CA SER A 957 21.47 -19.73 0.65
C SER A 957 22.44 -19.70 -0.54
N VAL A 958 22.13 -20.46 -1.59
CA VAL A 958 22.83 -20.35 -2.87
C VAL A 958 22.50 -18.98 -3.48
N GLY A 959 23.54 -18.22 -3.85
CA GLY A 959 23.41 -16.88 -4.43
C GLY A 959 23.37 -15.71 -3.43
N GLY A 960 23.10 -15.92 -2.14
CA GLY A 960 23.02 -14.81 -1.18
C GLY A 960 22.43 -15.18 0.19
N CYS A 961 21.86 -14.19 0.86
CA CYS A 961 21.08 -14.35 2.08
C CYS A 961 19.58 -14.28 1.75
N ARG A 962 18.81 -15.26 2.20
CA ARG A 962 17.34 -15.30 2.03
C ARG A 962 16.67 -15.00 3.36
N ARG A 963 15.51 -14.33 3.33
CA ARG A 963 14.79 -13.93 4.54
C ARG A 963 14.20 -15.16 5.24
N CYS A 964 14.17 -15.14 6.56
CA CYS A 964 13.48 -16.16 7.35
C CYS A 964 11.95 -16.07 7.15
N HIS A 965 11.27 -17.19 7.40
CA HIS A 965 9.82 -17.19 7.51
C HIS A 965 9.36 -16.20 8.58
N HIS A 966 8.23 -15.51 8.38
CA HIS A 966 7.82 -14.38 9.23
C HIS A 966 7.53 -14.72 10.70
N TYR A 967 7.31 -16.00 11.02
CA TYR A 967 7.20 -16.51 12.40
C TYR A 967 8.56 -16.80 13.07
N CYS A 968 9.66 -16.90 12.31
CA CYS A 968 11.00 -17.10 12.86
C CYS A 968 11.69 -15.77 13.13
N ARG A 969 12.47 -15.68 14.22
CA ARG A 969 13.41 -14.58 14.45
C ARG A 969 14.76 -14.86 13.80
N GLU A 970 15.23 -16.09 13.91
CA GLU A 970 16.43 -16.63 13.28
C GLU A 970 16.08 -17.99 12.67
N CYS A 971 16.77 -18.39 11.61
CA CYS A 971 16.49 -19.61 10.87
C CYS A 971 17.75 -20.16 10.18
N ASP A 972 17.75 -21.45 9.82
CA ASP A 972 18.80 -22.08 9.00
C ASP A 972 18.35 -22.41 7.56
N GLY A 973 17.07 -22.27 7.24
CA GLY A 973 16.46 -22.67 5.98
C GLY A 973 15.17 -21.92 5.64
N SER A 974 14.57 -22.27 4.50
CA SER A 974 13.29 -21.72 4.02
C SER A 974 12.11 -22.37 4.75
N GLY A 975 11.24 -21.54 5.33
CA GLY A 975 9.93 -21.96 5.82
C GLY A 975 9.80 -22.11 7.34
N PRO A 976 8.58 -22.40 7.83
CA PRO A 976 8.22 -22.29 9.25
C PRO A 976 8.80 -23.38 10.16
N LEU A 977 9.36 -24.47 9.61
CA LEU A 977 10.03 -25.55 10.37
C LEU A 977 11.53 -25.31 10.56
N HIS A 978 12.07 -24.25 9.98
CA HIS A 978 13.50 -23.93 9.98
C HIS A 978 13.87 -22.83 10.99
N CYS A 979 13.01 -22.53 11.97
CA CYS A 979 13.31 -21.54 12.99
C CYS A 979 14.37 -22.06 13.98
N LEU A 980 15.40 -21.24 14.24
CA LEU A 980 16.39 -21.44 15.30
C LEU A 980 16.04 -20.66 16.58
N SER A 981 15.32 -19.54 16.44
CA SER A 981 14.78 -18.79 17.56
C SER A 981 13.51 -18.04 17.16
N CYS A 982 12.68 -17.70 18.15
CA CYS A 982 11.34 -17.17 17.96
C CYS A 982 11.18 -15.72 18.42
N PRO A 983 10.18 -14.99 17.89
CA PRO A 983 9.74 -13.71 18.46
C PRO A 983 9.24 -13.85 19.91
N PRO A 984 9.23 -12.77 20.70
CA PRO A 984 8.67 -12.79 22.06
C PRO A 984 7.22 -13.30 22.08
N ARG A 985 6.86 -14.07 23.12
CA ARG A 985 5.60 -14.85 23.28
C ARG A 985 5.50 -16.16 22.50
N PHE A 986 6.43 -16.45 21.59
CA PHE A 986 6.50 -17.72 20.88
C PHE A 986 7.61 -18.61 21.45
N MET A 987 7.29 -19.87 21.69
CA MET A 987 8.22 -20.93 22.09
C MET A 987 8.65 -21.72 20.84
N LEU A 988 9.91 -22.15 20.81
CA LEU A 988 10.40 -23.04 19.78
C LEU A 988 10.11 -24.51 20.16
N ASP A 989 9.36 -25.22 19.32
CA ASP A 989 9.17 -26.68 19.41
C ASP A 989 9.40 -27.32 18.03
N GLY A 990 10.23 -28.35 17.94
CA GLY A 990 10.49 -29.09 16.71
C GLY A 990 11.03 -28.27 15.51
N GLY A 991 11.51 -27.04 15.71
CA GLY A 991 11.90 -26.10 14.64
C GLY A 991 10.82 -25.09 14.25
N LEU A 992 9.63 -25.18 14.85
CA LEU A 992 8.49 -24.28 14.66
C LEU A 992 8.33 -23.32 15.85
N CYS A 993 7.97 -22.07 15.56
CA CYS A 993 7.57 -21.09 16.58
C CYS A 993 6.07 -21.17 16.85
N MET A 994 5.69 -21.66 18.04
CA MET A 994 4.30 -21.78 18.49
C MET A 994 3.99 -20.78 19.62
N GLU A 995 2.80 -20.19 19.61
CA GLU A 995 2.30 -19.40 20.75
C GLU A 995 1.98 -20.33 21.94
N CYS A 996 2.12 -19.84 23.16
CA CYS A 996 1.77 -20.64 24.35
C CYS A 996 0.28 -21.01 24.38
N LEU A 997 0.00 -22.27 24.70
CA LEU A 997 -1.37 -22.76 24.90
C LEU A 997 -2.03 -21.96 26.04
N GLY A 998 -3.36 -21.79 25.99
CA GLY A 998 -4.06 -20.93 26.96
C GLY A 998 -3.81 -21.28 28.44
N SER A 999 -3.52 -22.54 28.77
CA SER A 999 -3.15 -23.03 30.11
C SER A 999 -1.68 -22.81 30.51
N GLN A 1000 -0.95 -22.01 29.74
CA GLN A 1000 0.46 -21.67 29.94
C GLN A 1000 0.69 -20.16 29.78
N TYR A 1001 1.82 -19.67 30.27
CA TYR A 1001 2.33 -18.32 30.02
C TYR A 1001 3.76 -18.39 29.46
N TYR A 1002 4.13 -17.41 28.65
CA TYR A 1002 5.50 -17.27 28.16
C TYR A 1002 6.40 -16.65 29.23
N GLU A 1003 7.47 -17.35 29.65
CA GLU A 1003 8.47 -16.78 30.55
C GLU A 1003 9.70 -16.24 29.77
N PRO A 1004 9.93 -14.91 29.71
CA PRO A 1004 10.98 -14.33 28.86
C PRO A 1004 12.42 -14.70 29.26
N SER A 1005 12.64 -15.17 30.49
CA SER A 1005 13.95 -15.59 31.00
C SER A 1005 14.32 -17.03 30.63
N SER A 1006 13.34 -17.87 30.30
CA SER A 1006 13.57 -19.26 29.86
C SER A 1006 13.30 -19.46 28.36
N GLY A 1007 12.43 -18.64 27.76
CA GLY A 1007 11.97 -18.79 26.37
C GLY A 1007 10.95 -19.93 26.19
N VAL A 1008 10.43 -20.48 27.29
CA VAL A 1008 9.54 -21.65 27.33
C VAL A 1008 8.17 -21.25 27.87
N CYS A 1009 7.13 -21.92 27.37
CA CYS A 1009 5.77 -21.80 27.92
C CYS A 1009 5.64 -22.63 29.20
N LEU A 1010 5.37 -21.98 30.33
CA LEU A 1010 5.23 -22.61 31.64
C LEU A 1010 3.75 -22.69 32.04
N SER A 1011 3.33 -23.78 32.69
CA SER A 1011 1.95 -23.98 33.13
C SER A 1011 1.47 -22.90 34.10
N CYS A 1012 0.20 -22.52 33.96
CA CYS A 1012 -0.47 -21.64 34.91
C CYS A 1012 -0.57 -22.25 36.32
N ASP A 1013 -0.84 -21.38 37.31
CA ASP A 1013 -1.33 -21.82 38.62
C ASP A 1013 -2.62 -22.64 38.44
N ASN A 1014 -2.74 -23.75 39.16
CA ASN A 1014 -3.80 -24.74 39.00
C ASN A 1014 -5.21 -24.26 39.40
N THR A 1015 -5.35 -23.04 39.95
CA THR A 1015 -6.64 -22.34 40.08
C THR A 1015 -7.05 -21.62 38.79
N CYS A 1016 -6.09 -21.19 37.98
CA CYS A 1016 -6.33 -20.61 36.66
C CYS A 1016 -6.65 -21.70 35.62
N ARG A 1017 -7.54 -21.38 34.67
CA ARG A 1017 -7.62 -22.08 33.37
C ARG A 1017 -6.69 -21.42 32.34
N THR A 1018 -6.52 -20.10 32.43
CA THR A 1018 -5.60 -19.32 31.60
C THR A 1018 -4.92 -18.23 32.43
N CYS A 1019 -3.70 -17.83 32.07
CA CYS A 1019 -2.89 -16.88 32.85
C CYS A 1019 -2.00 -15.99 31.97
N SER A 1020 -1.26 -15.08 32.62
CA SER A 1020 -0.31 -14.15 32.01
C SER A 1020 1.07 -14.14 32.71
N GLY A 1021 1.29 -15.05 33.66
CA GLY A 1021 2.49 -15.09 34.51
C GLY A 1021 2.38 -16.19 35.58
N PRO A 1022 3.42 -16.35 36.43
CA PRO A 1022 3.41 -17.34 37.51
C PRO A 1022 2.38 -17.02 38.61
N GLY A 1023 1.79 -18.07 39.18
CA GLY A 1023 1.04 -18.02 40.44
C GLY A 1023 -0.39 -17.45 40.38
N ARG A 1024 -1.16 -17.70 41.44
CA ARG A 1024 -2.60 -17.41 41.59
C ARG A 1024 -3.09 -15.99 41.29
N PHE A 1025 -2.21 -14.99 41.23
CA PHE A 1025 -2.55 -13.58 40.95
C PHE A 1025 -2.29 -13.18 39.49
N SER A 1026 -1.99 -14.16 38.64
CA SER A 1026 -1.69 -13.98 37.22
C SER A 1026 -2.77 -14.61 36.32
N CYS A 1027 -3.94 -14.98 36.87
CA CYS A 1027 -5.01 -15.62 36.10
C CYS A 1027 -5.70 -14.61 35.16
N SER A 1028 -5.92 -15.02 33.90
CA SER A 1028 -6.78 -14.36 32.92
C SER A 1028 -8.13 -15.07 32.72
N GLY A 1029 -8.26 -16.29 33.25
CA GLY A 1029 -9.47 -17.11 33.23
C GLY A 1029 -9.37 -18.28 34.20
N CYS A 1030 -10.50 -18.81 34.68
CA CYS A 1030 -10.54 -19.72 35.83
C CYS A 1030 -11.06 -21.12 35.53
N SER A 1031 -10.53 -22.09 36.27
CA SER A 1031 -11.04 -23.47 36.32
C SER A 1031 -12.37 -23.51 37.07
N ARG A 1032 -13.39 -24.19 36.52
CA ARG A 1032 -14.69 -24.33 37.20
C ARG A 1032 -14.50 -25.15 38.51
N PRO A 1033 -15.17 -24.81 39.62
CA PRO A 1033 -16.26 -23.83 39.75
C PRO A 1033 -15.82 -22.38 40.06
N LEU A 1034 -14.51 -22.08 40.13
CA LEU A 1034 -14.00 -20.76 40.51
C LEU A 1034 -14.40 -19.64 39.53
N ARG A 1035 -14.24 -18.39 39.97
CA ARG A 1035 -14.53 -17.17 39.20
C ARG A 1035 -13.39 -16.17 39.29
N LEU A 1036 -13.24 -15.38 38.22
CA LEU A 1036 -12.13 -14.44 38.09
C LEU A 1036 -12.45 -13.14 38.84
N ASP A 1037 -11.75 -12.94 39.95
CA ASP A 1037 -11.59 -11.62 40.55
C ASP A 1037 -10.66 -10.80 39.64
N ARG A 1038 -11.28 -9.95 38.80
CA ARG A 1038 -10.58 -9.04 37.87
C ARG A 1038 -9.88 -7.85 38.56
N LEU A 1039 -9.98 -7.72 39.89
CA LEU A 1039 -9.27 -6.68 40.65
C LEU A 1039 -7.87 -7.15 41.09
N ASN A 1040 -7.73 -8.44 41.44
CA ASN A 1040 -6.47 -9.05 41.87
C ASN A 1040 -5.97 -10.16 40.92
N ASN A 1041 -6.60 -10.33 39.75
CA ASN A 1041 -6.30 -11.33 38.72
C ASN A 1041 -6.18 -12.76 39.27
N GLN A 1042 -7.13 -13.14 40.14
CA GLN A 1042 -7.12 -14.41 40.86
C GLN A 1042 -8.43 -15.19 40.70
N CYS A 1043 -8.35 -16.51 40.88
CA CYS A 1043 -9.49 -17.40 40.77
C CYS A 1043 -10.03 -17.79 42.16
N VAL A 1044 -11.20 -17.26 42.51
CA VAL A 1044 -11.81 -17.39 43.85
C VAL A 1044 -13.25 -17.92 43.79
N PRO A 1045 -13.76 -18.55 44.86
CA PRO A 1045 -15.17 -18.92 44.98
C PRO A 1045 -16.09 -17.72 45.24
N CYS A 1046 -17.39 -17.92 45.04
CA CYS A 1046 -18.43 -16.96 45.43
C CYS A 1046 -18.67 -16.99 46.96
N CYS A 1047 -18.77 -15.82 47.60
CA CYS A 1047 -19.13 -15.70 49.01
C CYS A 1047 -20.59 -16.14 49.26
N SER A 1048 -20.87 -16.84 50.37
CA SER A 1048 -22.20 -17.41 50.70
C SER A 1048 -22.82 -16.78 51.96
N GLU A 1049 -24.11 -16.45 51.94
CA GLU A 1049 -24.79 -15.66 52.99
C GLU A 1049 -25.16 -16.41 54.29
N ARG A 1050 -24.64 -17.61 54.53
CA ARG A 1050 -24.83 -18.35 55.80
C ARG A 1050 -23.47 -18.70 56.39
N GLY A 1051 -23.03 -17.91 57.37
CA GLY A 1051 -21.64 -17.89 57.84
C GLY A 1051 -21.40 -18.47 59.23
N VAL A 1052 -20.24 -18.08 59.78
CA VAL A 1052 -19.67 -18.41 61.10
C VAL A 1052 -19.13 -19.83 61.26
N TYR A 1053 -17.82 -19.99 61.06
CA TYR A 1053 -16.87 -20.19 62.16
C TYR A 1053 -15.50 -19.56 61.80
N ALA A 1054 -14.55 -19.49 62.74
CA ALA A 1054 -13.48 -18.49 62.76
C ALA A 1054 -12.07 -18.97 62.33
N ASN A 1055 -11.16 -18.00 62.17
CA ASN A 1055 -9.70 -18.11 62.11
C ASN A 1055 -9.02 -18.64 60.82
N SER A 1056 -9.19 -17.91 59.72
CA SER A 1056 -8.07 -17.51 58.86
C SER A 1056 -8.40 -16.19 58.13
N SER A 1057 -7.43 -15.62 57.40
CA SER A 1057 -7.53 -14.31 56.74
C SER A 1057 -8.74 -14.15 55.81
N ALA A 1058 -9.60 -13.17 56.11
CA ALA A 1058 -10.79 -12.88 55.31
C ALA A 1058 -10.43 -12.09 54.02
N SER A 1059 -10.15 -12.81 52.92
CA SER A 1059 -9.87 -12.23 51.60
C SER A 1059 -10.24 -13.10 50.39
N ASP A 1060 -10.55 -14.38 50.57
CA ASP A 1060 -10.43 -15.38 49.50
C ASP A 1060 -11.80 -15.84 48.91
N CYS A 1061 -12.77 -14.91 48.80
CA CYS A 1061 -13.99 -15.09 48.01
C CYS A 1061 -14.45 -13.76 47.39
N CYS A 1062 -15.18 -13.81 46.26
CA CYS A 1062 -15.80 -12.62 45.65
C CYS A 1062 -17.32 -12.62 45.84
N HIS A 1063 -17.95 -11.45 45.90
CA HIS A 1063 -19.41 -11.35 45.79
C HIS A 1063 -19.81 -11.61 44.34
N CYS A 1064 -20.54 -12.70 44.07
CA CYS A 1064 -20.99 -13.02 42.72
C CYS A 1064 -22.37 -12.44 42.41
N ASN A 1065 -22.61 -12.13 41.14
CA ASN A 1065 -23.93 -11.82 40.61
C ASN A 1065 -24.80 -13.09 40.60
N MET A 1066 -26.04 -12.98 41.10
CA MET A 1066 -26.99 -14.09 41.09
C MET A 1066 -27.39 -14.49 39.67
N ASP A 1067 -27.44 -13.54 38.72
CA ASP A 1067 -27.90 -13.79 37.35
C ASP A 1067 -26.78 -14.30 36.41
N THR A 1068 -25.55 -13.80 36.54
CA THR A 1068 -24.43 -14.16 35.65
C THR A 1068 -23.37 -15.05 36.29
N GLY A 1069 -23.37 -15.20 37.62
CA GLY A 1069 -22.34 -15.95 38.35
C GLY A 1069 -20.94 -15.36 38.24
N GLU A 1070 -20.78 -14.09 37.83
CA GLU A 1070 -19.51 -13.37 37.79
C GLU A 1070 -19.29 -12.52 39.05
N CYS A 1071 -18.03 -12.26 39.42
CA CYS A 1071 -17.69 -11.38 40.54
C CYS A 1071 -18.14 -9.93 40.29
N ILE A 1072 -19.02 -9.39 41.16
CA ILE A 1072 -19.40 -7.98 41.20
C ILE A 1072 -18.37 -7.20 42.02
N ASN A 1073 -17.60 -6.33 41.35
CA ASN A 1073 -16.79 -5.32 42.03
C ASN A 1073 -17.68 -4.19 42.54
N SER A 1074 -18.15 -4.30 43.79
CA SER A 1074 -18.97 -3.28 44.45
C SER A 1074 -18.29 -2.69 45.69
N SER A 1075 -18.36 -1.35 45.77
CA SER A 1075 -17.98 -0.49 46.90
C SER A 1075 -16.49 -0.19 47.17
N VAL A 1076 -16.28 1.07 47.55
CA VAL A 1076 -15.03 1.79 47.79
C VAL A 1076 -14.38 1.45 49.15
N ALA A 1077 -13.44 0.50 49.19
CA ALA A 1077 -12.50 0.35 50.32
C ALA A 1077 -11.16 -0.37 50.00
N GLY A 1078 -10.77 -0.52 48.73
CA GLY A 1078 -9.56 -1.27 48.34
C GLY A 1078 -8.32 -0.40 48.11
N LYS A 1079 -7.38 -0.35 49.06
CA LYS A 1079 -6.03 0.21 48.79
C LYS A 1079 -5.28 -0.73 47.86
N ARG A 1080 -4.71 -0.21 46.76
CA ARG A 1080 -3.70 -0.93 45.95
C ARG A 1080 -2.60 -1.45 46.88
N ARG A 1081 -2.45 -2.76 47.00
CA ARG A 1081 -1.21 -3.35 47.52
C ARG A 1081 -0.19 -3.31 46.39
N ILE A 1082 0.76 -2.39 46.48
CA ILE A 1082 2.01 -2.51 45.71
C ILE A 1082 2.72 -3.76 46.22
N ALA A 1083 3.20 -4.61 45.33
CA ALA A 1083 3.98 -5.79 45.70
C ALA A 1083 5.39 -5.37 46.13
N GLU A 1084 5.55 -5.02 47.41
CA GLU A 1084 6.88 -4.88 48.01
C GLU A 1084 7.57 -6.24 48.02
N TRP A 1085 8.73 -6.35 47.37
CA TRP A 1085 9.48 -7.60 47.21
C TRP A 1085 10.26 -7.97 48.50
N GLY A 1086 9.52 -8.20 49.59
CA GLY A 1086 10.05 -8.56 50.91
C GLY A 1086 10.49 -10.01 51.02
N ALA A 1087 11.55 -10.40 50.30
CA ALA A 1087 12.11 -11.75 50.35
C ALA A 1087 13.28 -11.84 51.35
N LEU A 1088 13.09 -12.53 52.48
CA LEU A 1088 14.18 -12.79 53.43
C LEU A 1088 13.90 -14.02 54.31
N GLN A 1089 14.45 -15.18 53.96
CA GLN A 1089 15.07 -16.17 54.88
C GLN A 1089 15.54 -17.45 54.15
N THR A 1090 16.76 -17.40 53.61
CA THR A 1090 17.71 -18.53 53.56
C THR A 1090 19.11 -17.96 53.82
N GLU A 1091 20.00 -18.76 54.43
CA GLU A 1091 21.25 -18.23 55.01
C GLU A 1091 22.49 -18.33 54.10
N HIS A 1092 23.26 -17.23 54.13
CA HIS A 1092 24.73 -17.19 54.12
C HIS A 1092 25.56 -17.86 53.00
N ALA A 1093 25.89 -17.07 51.99
CA ALA A 1093 27.28 -16.91 51.50
C ALA A 1093 27.48 -15.49 50.91
N PRO A 1094 28.63 -14.80 51.12
CA PRO A 1094 28.76 -13.37 50.78
C PRO A 1094 29.27 -13.09 49.35
N ALA A 1095 28.66 -12.09 48.70
CA ALA A 1095 29.16 -11.44 47.48
C ALA A 1095 29.31 -9.92 47.71
N PRO A 1096 30.26 -9.22 47.04
CA PRO A 1096 30.64 -7.86 47.40
C PRO A 1096 29.63 -6.78 46.95
N SER A 1097 29.61 -5.66 47.67
CA SER A 1097 28.65 -4.56 47.47
C SER A 1097 28.88 -3.78 46.16
N ALA A 1098 27.79 -3.32 45.55
CA ALA A 1098 27.79 -2.60 44.27
C ALA A 1098 28.63 -1.31 44.25
N ALA A 1099 28.91 -0.71 45.41
CA ALA A 1099 29.82 0.44 45.54
C ALA A 1099 31.25 0.13 45.04
N ALA A 1100 31.73 -1.11 45.24
CA ALA A 1100 33.01 -1.55 44.69
C ALA A 1100 32.96 -1.67 43.16
N VAL A 1101 31.86 -2.20 42.61
CA VAL A 1101 31.68 -2.38 41.16
C VAL A 1101 31.67 -1.02 40.46
N ALA A 1102 30.90 -0.04 40.96
CA ALA A 1102 30.87 1.31 40.41
C ALA A 1102 32.27 1.96 40.38
N LEU A 1103 33.03 1.85 41.49
CA LEU A 1103 34.41 2.36 41.54
C LEU A 1103 35.34 1.65 40.56
N THR A 1104 35.24 0.31 40.40
CA THR A 1104 36.05 -0.41 39.41
C THR A 1104 35.69 -0.08 37.98
N VAL A 1105 34.42 0.16 37.65
CA VAL A 1105 33.98 0.55 36.30
C VAL A 1105 34.46 1.96 35.96
N CYS A 1106 34.34 2.92 36.88
CA CYS A 1106 34.89 4.27 36.70
C CYS A 1106 36.43 4.26 36.58
N ALA A 1107 37.13 3.45 37.38
CA ALA A 1107 38.58 3.29 37.29
C ALA A 1107 39.01 2.64 35.97
N ALA A 1108 38.28 1.62 35.49
CA ALA A 1108 38.53 0.99 34.20
C ALA A 1108 38.30 1.95 33.02
N ALA A 1109 37.21 2.73 33.04
CA ALA A 1109 36.94 3.76 32.03
C ALA A 1109 38.06 4.82 31.99
N ALA A 1110 38.51 5.31 33.16
CA ALA A 1110 39.63 6.25 33.25
C ALA A 1110 40.95 5.63 32.75
N ALA A 1111 41.22 4.36 33.08
CA ALA A 1111 42.41 3.64 32.62
C ALA A 1111 42.41 3.44 31.09
N VAL A 1112 41.26 3.11 30.49
CA VAL A 1112 41.11 3.01 29.02
C VAL A 1112 41.33 4.38 28.36
N PHE A 1113 40.76 5.46 28.92
CA PHE A 1113 40.93 6.80 28.38
C PHE A 1113 42.40 7.26 28.42
N LEU A 1114 43.11 6.98 29.53
CA LEU A 1114 44.54 7.23 29.68
C LEU A 1114 45.39 6.33 28.75
N ALA A 1115 45.01 5.07 28.54
CA ALA A 1115 45.69 4.19 27.60
C ALA A 1115 45.57 4.67 26.14
N VAL A 1116 44.39 5.17 25.73
CA VAL A 1116 44.20 5.78 24.41
C VAL A 1116 45.06 7.03 24.25
N LEU A 1117 45.10 7.91 25.26
CA LEU A 1117 45.99 9.09 25.26
C LEU A 1117 47.47 8.69 25.16
N PHE A 1118 47.90 7.65 25.89
CA PHE A 1118 49.28 7.16 25.84
C PHE A 1118 49.64 6.56 24.47
N VAL A 1119 48.75 5.78 23.86
CA VAL A 1119 48.94 5.23 22.50
C VAL A 1119 49.04 6.34 21.45
N LEU A 1120 48.23 7.40 21.57
CA LEU A 1120 48.30 8.57 20.69
C LEU A 1120 49.62 9.34 20.86
N GLN A 1121 50.12 9.51 22.10
CA GLN A 1121 51.42 10.14 22.35
C GLN A 1121 52.60 9.28 21.86
N VAL A 1122 52.57 7.96 22.07
CA VAL A 1122 53.63 7.04 21.63
C VAL A 1122 53.74 7.00 20.10
N ARG A 1123 52.64 7.12 19.36
CA ARG A 1123 52.67 7.24 17.88
C ARG A 1123 53.30 8.54 17.36
N SER A 1124 53.53 9.55 18.20
CA SER A 1124 54.18 10.81 17.81
C SER A 1124 55.73 10.76 17.81
N ALA A 1125 56.34 9.70 18.36
CA ALA A 1125 57.74 9.73 18.81
C ALA A 1125 58.77 8.92 17.97
N ASN A 1126 58.58 8.80 16.64
CA ASN A 1126 59.53 8.15 15.69
C ASN A 1126 59.08 8.50 14.24
N ARG A 1127 59.78 9.18 13.32
CA ARG A 1127 61.21 9.48 13.01
C ARG A 1127 61.24 10.72 12.04
N PRO A 1128 62.34 11.06 11.34
CA PRO A 1128 63.56 11.72 11.81
C PRO A 1128 63.77 13.13 11.19
N LYS A 1129 64.81 13.87 11.62
CA LYS A 1129 65.14 15.23 11.16
C LYS A 1129 66.06 15.25 9.92
N SER A 1130 65.84 16.17 8.96
CA SER A 1130 66.96 16.96 8.37
C SER A 1130 66.55 18.27 7.64
N THR A 1131 67.02 19.39 8.19
CA THR A 1131 67.48 20.64 7.51
C THR A 1131 66.68 21.37 6.39
N LYS A 1132 65.96 22.43 6.83
CA LYS A 1132 66.12 23.87 6.43
C LYS A 1132 66.07 24.31 4.94
N ARG A 1133 64.94 24.95 4.56
CA ARG A 1133 64.78 26.39 4.16
C ARG A 1133 63.45 26.59 3.39
N GLY A 1134 62.46 27.39 3.79
CA GLY A 1134 62.18 28.02 5.10
C GLY A 1134 61.41 29.37 4.98
N VAL A 1135 60.68 29.76 6.05
CA VAL A 1135 60.15 31.13 6.34
C VAL A 1135 58.97 31.54 5.41
N ILE A 1136 57.77 32.00 5.82
CA ILE A 1136 57.22 32.63 7.06
C ILE A 1136 55.88 31.96 7.51
N TYR A 1137 55.45 32.21 8.75
CA TYR A 1137 54.10 32.00 9.34
C TYR A 1137 52.95 32.58 8.47
N SER A 1138 51.68 32.14 8.46
CA SER A 1138 50.73 31.75 9.55
C SER A 1138 50.28 32.92 10.45
N PRO A 1139 49.08 32.86 11.08
CA PRO A 1139 47.81 32.22 10.72
C PRO A 1139 46.65 33.24 10.71
N LEU A 1140 45.38 32.79 10.75
CA LEU A 1140 44.34 33.41 11.59
C LEU A 1140 43.15 32.44 11.79
N ALA A 1141 42.37 32.68 12.84
CA ALA A 1141 41.13 31.97 13.17
C ALA A 1141 39.97 32.98 13.32
N CYS A 1142 38.74 32.47 13.40
CA CYS A 1142 37.51 33.26 13.50
C CYS A 1142 37.43 34.13 14.77
N ASN A 1143 36.57 35.15 14.74
CA ASN A 1143 35.97 35.75 15.94
C ASN A 1143 34.61 36.39 15.58
N ASP A 1144 33.76 36.60 16.58
CA ASP A 1144 32.34 36.97 16.42
C ASP A 1144 32.06 38.47 16.14
N GLU A 1145 30.82 38.77 15.75
CA GLU A 1145 30.24 40.10 15.49
C GLU A 1145 31.02 40.97 14.48
N GLY A 1146 30.94 40.59 13.21
CA GLY A 1146 31.69 41.19 12.09
C GLY A 1146 30.84 41.80 10.97
N ASP A 1147 29.78 42.55 11.27
CA ASP A 1147 29.03 43.32 10.26
C ASP A 1147 29.52 44.79 10.25
N VAL A 1148 30.30 45.16 9.23
CA VAL A 1148 30.99 46.47 9.16
C VAL A 1148 30.88 47.10 7.77
N THR A 1149 30.25 48.27 7.74
CA THR A 1149 30.21 49.20 6.60
C THR A 1149 31.12 50.42 6.85
N VAL A 1150 31.14 51.37 5.91
CA VAL A 1150 31.65 52.76 6.05
C VAL A 1150 33.18 52.96 6.07
N LEU A 1151 33.73 53.71 5.09
CA LEU A 1151 34.43 55.00 5.34
C LEU A 1151 34.93 55.73 4.07
N SER A 1152 35.13 57.04 4.23
CA SER A 1152 35.67 58.00 3.24
C SER A 1152 37.22 57.98 3.25
N SER A 1153 37.99 58.72 2.44
CA SER A 1153 37.82 59.94 1.61
C SER A 1153 38.94 59.97 0.54
N HIS A 1154 39.23 60.94 -0.35
CA HIS A 1154 38.87 62.33 -0.73
C HIS A 1154 39.20 62.42 -2.27
N THR A 1155 38.84 63.34 -3.18
CA THR A 1155 37.98 64.55 -3.37
C THR A 1155 37.95 64.83 -4.91
N SER A 1156 37.31 65.82 -5.55
CA SER A 1156 36.65 67.09 -5.17
C SER A 1156 35.56 67.48 -6.21
N PHE A 1157 34.49 68.16 -5.76
CA PHE A 1157 33.69 69.26 -6.37
C PHE A 1157 33.64 69.54 -7.91
N PRO A 1158 32.56 70.15 -8.47
CA PRO A 1158 31.28 70.63 -7.86
C PRO A 1158 29.96 70.45 -8.71
N VAL A 1159 28.84 70.99 -8.18
CA VAL A 1159 27.52 71.32 -8.82
C VAL A 1159 26.64 70.13 -9.27
N GLU A 1160 25.59 69.72 -8.56
CA GLU A 1160 24.20 70.28 -8.44
C GLU A 1160 23.25 70.10 -9.67
N PRO A 1161 21.91 69.96 -9.46
CA PRO A 1161 21.15 68.88 -10.11
C PRO A 1161 19.94 69.26 -11.02
N PRO A 1162 18.64 68.98 -10.70
CA PRO A 1162 17.86 67.96 -11.43
C PRO A 1162 16.56 68.48 -12.09
N GLU A 1163 15.88 67.62 -12.86
CA GLU A 1163 14.41 67.42 -12.97
C GLU A 1163 14.17 66.21 -13.92
N GLN A 1164 13.22 65.26 -13.72
CA GLN A 1164 11.76 65.28 -13.52
C GLN A 1164 10.98 65.22 -14.87
N VAL A 1165 9.85 64.49 -14.89
CA VAL A 1165 8.94 64.27 -16.07
C VAL A 1165 9.57 63.36 -17.16
N GLY A 1166 8.85 62.50 -17.89
CA GLY A 1166 7.46 62.03 -17.73
C GLY A 1166 6.98 61.13 -18.88
N GLU A 1167 5.72 60.69 -18.73
CA GLU A 1167 4.72 60.16 -19.69
C GLU A 1167 4.97 60.00 -21.22
N HIS A 1168 4.25 58.99 -21.74
CA HIS A 1168 3.47 58.95 -22.99
C HIS A 1168 4.09 58.65 -24.39
N VAL A 1169 3.69 57.47 -24.91
CA VAL A 1169 2.86 57.26 -26.14
C VAL A 1169 3.39 57.72 -27.50
N ARG A 1170 3.69 56.74 -28.38
CA ARG A 1170 2.93 56.38 -29.61
C ARG A 1170 3.51 55.09 -30.22
N GLU A 1171 2.73 54.06 -30.54
CA GLU A 1171 1.89 53.90 -31.74
C GLU A 1171 2.59 54.31 -33.05
N HIS A 1172 2.83 53.34 -33.94
CA HIS A 1172 2.28 53.44 -35.30
C HIS A 1172 2.01 52.05 -35.88
N VAL A 1173 1.00 51.99 -36.75
CA VAL A 1173 0.42 50.77 -37.34
C VAL A 1173 0.70 50.77 -38.85
N CYS A 1174 0.94 49.59 -39.44
CA CYS A 1174 0.29 49.12 -40.67
C CYS A 1174 0.86 47.76 -41.17
N GLU A 1175 -0.05 46.80 -41.35
CA GLU A 1175 -0.12 45.88 -42.51
C GLU A 1175 0.95 44.77 -42.68
N HIS A 1176 0.66 43.60 -43.30
CA HIS A 1176 -0.53 43.17 -44.07
C HIS A 1176 -0.74 41.61 -44.01
N GLU A 1177 -1.89 41.14 -44.50
CA GLU A 1177 -2.24 39.76 -44.97
C GLU A 1177 -2.90 38.73 -44.01
N HIS A 1178 -3.47 37.66 -44.60
CA HIS A 1178 -4.69 36.95 -44.17
C HIS A 1178 -4.50 35.58 -43.48
N GLU A 1179 -5.56 35.19 -42.76
CA GLU A 1179 -6.05 33.84 -42.40
C GLU A 1179 -5.91 32.72 -43.46
N PRO A 1180 -6.17 31.42 -43.11
CA PRO A 1180 -6.10 30.73 -41.80
C PRO A 1180 -5.42 29.33 -41.89
N LEU A 1181 -5.38 28.55 -40.79
CA LEU A 1181 -5.78 27.11 -40.72
C LEU A 1181 -5.53 26.45 -39.33
N LEU A 1182 -6.53 25.69 -38.87
CA LEU A 1182 -6.50 24.47 -38.01
C LEU A 1182 -5.81 24.44 -36.61
N GLU A 1183 -6.68 24.39 -35.59
CA GLU A 1183 -6.86 23.28 -34.61
C GLU A 1183 -5.77 22.81 -33.63
N HIS A 1184 -6.24 22.56 -32.39
CA HIS A 1184 -5.71 21.68 -31.33
C HIS A 1184 -4.33 22.01 -30.68
N SER A 1185 -4.00 21.53 -29.48
CA SER A 1185 -4.77 21.17 -28.26
C SER A 1185 -3.81 20.67 -27.18
N THR A 1186 -3.82 21.27 -25.99
CA THR A 1186 -3.53 20.66 -24.68
C THR A 1186 -4.18 21.55 -23.62
#